data_AF-A0A8K0I892-F1
#
_entry.id   AF-A0A8K0I892-F1
#
_cell.length_a   1.000
_cell.length_b   1.000
_cell.length_c   1.000
_cell.angle_alpha   90.00
_cell.angle_beta   90.00
_cell.angle_gamma   90.00
#
_symmetry.space_group_name_H-M   'P 1'
#
loop_
_entity.id
_entity.type
_entity.pdbx_description
1 polymer ?
#
loop_
_entity_poly.entity_id
_entity_poly.type
_entity_poly.pdbx_seq_one_letter_code
_entity_poly.pdbx_strand_id
1 'polypeptide(L)'
;MEIHKGTGFSLLAFFLACIALVPARSQLLPVVDPVGGNGSQIQTYIVHVYLPEDTELLGAEQLEKWHKSFLPNTTLDSGDPRLVYSYHSVIGGFAARLTHDEVKAMEKMEGFVSARPEQHLRLGTTYTPKFLGLDQYNGLCMKSRQGEGVIIGVLDSGIVPTHPSFDADGMPEPPLKWRGCCEFSNTSCNKWVPKPCNNKLIGAAAFGFSRTPDDEIGHGTHVAGIAAGSFVHGAQVMGQAKGTAAGVAPRAHLAVYKVCHTLYHKTSCSDTSILEGIEKAIDDGVDVLSMSIFVPGVKIHHSSIAKGSFRAMEKGIISVCCAGNHEERGPSVMANDAPWILTVGASSIDRVARATVRLGNGMEFDGESAYQPANISSSTMMPIAYPGAIGTDVTKACQAGAFNGMNITGKIVLCGQGLNDPINKGELVKAAGGAALVVLNQFWNNFTIKSEPHVIPAAHLNHQDSLKVVNYFLTEVNPTATIFFKGTLYGARRAPAVASFSSRGPSLVNGGILKPDIIGPGVDILSAWHEEVGPNPSGETDKIFNFAFGCSMATPHLAGVAALLNSSHPDWSPAAIKSAIMTTAHTLDREGKPITDELSGNMDPASVFAMGAGHVDPSKANDPGLIYDIRPEEYIGYLCGGLKYSKEQLFEAVGRQIQCSNMKNIEADQLNLPSISVNLGKSSTLNKPGVTYSKRTVSRTVTNVGEANSVFSLKVDEPEGVSVKVNPRVLQFSGLNEEKSYTVEFSTDGKPPGKYSEGQLCWISNKHVVRSPISVTF
;
A
#
# COMPACT_ATOMS: atom_id res chain seq x y z
N MET A 1 43.75 70.31 -45.63
CA MET A 1 43.79 71.31 -46.72
C MET A 1 42.46 71.24 -47.47
N GLU A 2 42.03 72.32 -48.11
CA GLU A 2 40.65 72.49 -48.58
C GLU A 2 40.34 71.89 -49.97
N ILE A 3 39.02 71.84 -50.31
CA ILE A 3 38.43 72.19 -51.64
C ILE A 3 38.66 71.20 -52.83
N HIS A 4 37.71 70.91 -53.76
CA HIS A 4 36.31 71.37 -54.03
C HIS A 4 35.51 70.41 -54.96
N LYS A 5 34.16 70.61 -55.06
CA LYS A 5 33.19 70.51 -56.19
C LYS A 5 33.32 69.42 -57.30
N GLY A 6 32.24 68.92 -57.94
CA GLY A 6 30.77 69.13 -57.76
C GLY A 6 29.93 68.87 -59.05
N THR A 7 28.58 68.86 -58.93
CA THR A 7 27.51 68.89 -59.99
C THR A 7 27.39 67.72 -61.02
N GLY A 8 26.20 67.31 -61.51
CA GLY A 8 24.80 67.59 -61.12
C GLY A 8 23.73 67.29 -62.24
N PHE A 9 22.43 67.23 -61.86
CA PHE A 9 21.20 67.37 -62.72
C PHE A 9 20.86 66.26 -63.78
N SER A 10 19.60 65.99 -64.23
CA SER A 10 18.22 66.45 -63.86
C SER A 10 17.07 65.52 -64.37
N LEU A 11 15.98 65.37 -63.60
CA LEU A 11 14.53 65.13 -63.91
C LEU A 11 14.09 64.07 -64.99
N LEU A 12 12.82 63.62 -65.11
CA LEU A 12 11.50 64.14 -64.65
C LEU A 12 10.51 63.02 -64.20
N ALA A 13 9.48 63.36 -63.41
CA ALA A 13 8.49 62.44 -62.79
C ALA A 13 7.31 62.05 -63.74
N PHE A 14 6.22 61.32 -63.43
CA PHE A 14 5.36 61.10 -62.23
C PHE A 14 4.54 59.77 -62.45
N PHE A 15 3.67 59.19 -61.58
CA PHE A 15 3.13 59.45 -60.22
C PHE A 15 2.48 58.16 -59.63
N LEU A 16 2.32 58.09 -58.28
CA LEU A 16 1.26 57.41 -57.47
C LEU A 16 0.99 55.87 -57.63
N ALA A 17 0.62 55.12 -56.57
CA ALA A 17 0.21 55.50 -55.21
C ALA A 17 0.75 54.57 -54.08
N CYS A 18 0.99 55.19 -52.91
CA CYS A 18 1.08 54.68 -51.52
C CYS A 18 1.84 53.36 -51.21
N ILE A 19 3.00 53.34 -50.51
CA ILE A 19 3.32 53.76 -49.10
C ILE A 19 2.82 52.72 -48.06
N ALA A 20 3.60 52.20 -47.10
CA ALA A 20 4.82 52.70 -46.43
C ALA A 20 5.95 51.62 -46.30
N LEU A 21 7.26 51.95 -46.37
CA LEU A 21 8.21 52.33 -45.29
C LEU A 21 8.48 51.23 -44.23
N VAL A 22 9.73 50.94 -43.78
CA VAL A 22 11.10 51.24 -44.24
C VAL A 22 12.08 50.20 -43.61
N PRO A 23 13.29 49.92 -44.15
CA PRO A 23 14.01 48.66 -43.86
C PRO A 23 15.06 48.73 -42.74
N ALA A 24 15.36 47.57 -42.14
CA ALA A 24 16.49 47.37 -41.23
C ALA A 24 17.77 46.97 -41.98
N ARG A 25 18.94 47.40 -41.50
CA ARG A 25 20.23 46.76 -41.82
C ARG A 25 21.29 46.92 -40.73
N SER A 26 21.60 45.80 -40.08
CA SER A 26 22.93 45.38 -39.61
C SER A 26 23.89 46.42 -39.00
N GLN A 27 24.13 46.31 -37.70
CA GLN A 27 25.46 46.46 -37.12
C GLN A 27 25.83 45.17 -36.37
N LEU A 28 27.09 44.75 -36.49
CA LEU A 28 27.67 43.62 -35.76
C LEU A 28 28.36 44.13 -34.48
N LEU A 29 28.33 43.32 -33.43
CA LEU A 29 29.12 43.48 -32.20
C LEU A 29 29.82 42.15 -31.85
N PRO A 30 30.90 42.17 -31.05
CA PRO A 30 32.15 41.59 -31.53
C PRO A 30 32.50 40.19 -31.01
N VAL A 31 33.47 39.57 -31.70
CA VAL A 31 34.21 38.39 -31.24
C VAL A 31 35.08 38.76 -30.03
N VAL A 32 35.18 37.85 -29.07
CA VAL A 32 36.11 37.89 -27.93
C VAL A 32 36.88 36.58 -27.88
N ASP A 33 38.21 36.65 -27.91
CA ASP A 33 39.10 35.47 -27.85
C ASP A 33 39.30 34.93 -26.41
N PRO A 34 39.70 33.66 -26.23
CA PRO A 34 39.41 32.92 -25.01
C PRO A 34 40.45 33.09 -23.88
N VAL A 35 39.99 33.54 -22.70
CA VAL A 35 40.75 33.42 -21.43
C VAL A 35 39.83 33.04 -20.26
N GLY A 36 39.82 31.74 -19.92
CA GLY A 36 39.59 31.24 -18.56
C GLY A 36 38.15 31.07 -18.03
N GLY A 37 37.66 29.83 -18.01
CA GLY A 37 36.66 29.35 -17.04
C GLY A 37 35.23 29.13 -17.57
N ASN A 38 34.67 27.95 -17.28
CA ASN A 38 33.28 27.52 -17.52
C ASN A 38 32.67 27.91 -18.89
N GLY A 39 32.92 27.06 -19.90
CA GLY A 39 32.06 27.03 -21.09
C GLY A 39 30.61 26.69 -20.70
N SER A 40 29.66 27.50 -21.16
CA SER A 40 28.26 27.44 -20.75
C SER A 40 27.57 26.15 -21.21
N GLN A 41 27.23 25.26 -20.27
CA GLN A 41 26.55 24.00 -20.59
C GLN A 41 25.16 24.26 -21.19
N ILE A 42 24.90 23.68 -22.36
CA ILE A 42 23.58 23.68 -22.99
C ILE A 42 22.66 22.72 -22.21
N GLN A 43 21.45 23.19 -21.88
CA GLN A 43 20.42 22.40 -21.18
C GLN A 43 19.06 22.62 -21.86
N THR A 44 18.11 21.70 -21.70
CA THR A 44 16.71 21.97 -22.09
C THR A 44 16.09 22.93 -21.08
N TYR A 45 15.45 23.99 -21.57
CA TYR A 45 14.61 24.89 -20.78
C TYR A 45 13.16 24.78 -21.25
N ILE A 46 12.22 24.86 -20.30
CA ILE A 46 10.81 25.15 -20.55
C ILE A 46 10.65 26.67 -20.46
N VAL A 47 10.23 27.29 -21.56
CA VAL A 47 10.04 28.73 -21.70
C VAL A 47 8.56 29.03 -21.83
N HIS A 48 8.08 29.98 -21.02
CA HIS A 48 6.74 30.53 -21.08
C HIS A 48 6.77 31.90 -21.75
N VAL A 49 5.81 32.14 -22.65
CA VAL A 49 5.63 33.42 -23.34
C VAL A 49 4.16 33.84 -23.31
N TYR A 50 3.90 35.14 -23.34
CA TYR A 50 2.59 35.66 -23.70
C TYR A 50 2.33 35.36 -25.18
N LEU A 51 1.15 34.80 -25.46
CA LEU A 51 0.65 34.67 -26.82
C LEU A 51 0.09 36.04 -27.25
N PRO A 52 0.44 36.56 -28.43
CA PRO A 52 -0.24 37.73 -29.03
C PRO A 52 -1.76 37.54 -29.09
N GLU A 53 -2.53 38.62 -29.03
CA GLU A 53 -4.01 38.55 -28.94
C GLU A 53 -4.65 37.86 -30.17
N ASP A 54 -4.01 37.89 -31.35
CA ASP A 54 -4.46 37.19 -32.56
C ASP A 54 -4.17 35.67 -32.59
N THR A 55 -3.48 35.12 -31.57
CA THR A 55 -2.87 33.77 -31.65
C THR A 55 -3.89 32.62 -31.67
N GLU A 56 -5.11 32.80 -31.16
CA GLU A 56 -6.17 31.76 -31.21
C GLU A 56 -6.59 31.40 -32.66
N LEU A 57 -6.21 32.20 -33.65
CA LEU A 57 -6.44 31.96 -35.08
C LEU A 57 -5.21 31.43 -35.84
N LEU A 58 -4.04 31.28 -35.19
CA LEU A 58 -2.81 30.85 -35.85
C LEU A 58 -2.68 29.32 -35.91
N GLY A 59 -2.32 28.81 -37.10
CA GLY A 59 -1.98 27.40 -37.27
C GLY A 59 -0.70 27.03 -36.52
N ALA A 60 -0.55 25.75 -36.14
CA ALA A 60 0.59 25.27 -35.34
C ALA A 60 1.97 25.64 -35.95
N GLU A 61 2.09 25.65 -37.28
CA GLU A 61 3.31 26.06 -37.99
C GLU A 61 3.64 27.57 -37.85
N GLN A 62 2.64 28.43 -37.67
CA GLN A 62 2.82 29.86 -37.43
C GLN A 62 3.22 30.11 -35.97
N LEU A 63 2.59 29.42 -35.02
CA LEU A 63 2.98 29.44 -33.61
C LEU A 63 4.40 28.90 -33.40
N GLU A 64 4.79 27.84 -34.11
CA GLU A 64 6.16 27.32 -34.08
C GLU A 64 7.18 28.34 -34.63
N LYS A 65 6.83 29.10 -35.69
CA LYS A 65 7.66 30.19 -36.21
C LYS A 65 7.77 31.34 -35.21
N TRP A 66 6.70 31.68 -34.49
CA TRP A 66 6.74 32.65 -33.39
C TRP A 66 7.67 32.19 -32.27
N HIS A 67 7.52 30.96 -31.77
CA HIS A 67 8.42 30.42 -30.74
C HIS A 67 9.88 30.32 -31.19
N LYS A 68 10.14 30.02 -32.48
CA LYS A 68 11.49 30.06 -33.06
C LYS A 68 12.11 31.47 -33.08
N SER A 69 11.33 32.55 -33.07
CA SER A 69 11.87 33.91 -33.06
C SER A 69 12.57 34.30 -31.75
N PHE A 70 12.27 33.60 -30.64
CA PHE A 70 12.97 33.75 -29.36
C PHE A 70 14.35 33.06 -29.34
N LEU A 71 14.64 32.17 -30.29
CA LEU A 71 15.89 31.40 -30.30
C LEU A 71 17.00 32.15 -31.06
N PRO A 72 18.26 32.15 -30.57
CA PRO A 72 19.36 32.86 -31.22
C PRO A 72 19.75 32.25 -32.58
N ASN A 73 19.44 30.97 -32.78
CA ASN A 73 19.53 30.22 -34.04
C ASN A 73 18.51 29.07 -34.00
N THR A 74 18.22 28.44 -35.14
CA THR A 74 17.35 27.26 -35.22
C THR A 74 18.04 25.95 -34.79
N THR A 75 19.37 25.88 -34.87
CA THR A 75 20.17 24.68 -34.56
C THR A 75 21.32 24.98 -33.58
N LEU A 76 21.80 23.93 -32.92
CA LEU A 76 23.06 23.88 -32.20
C LEU A 76 24.23 23.68 -33.18
N ASP A 77 25.46 23.89 -32.70
CA ASP A 77 26.68 23.66 -33.49
C ASP A 77 26.91 22.18 -33.85
N SER A 78 26.22 21.26 -33.16
CA SER A 78 26.12 19.84 -33.51
C SER A 78 25.22 19.54 -34.72
N GLY A 79 24.46 20.54 -35.19
CA GLY A 79 23.40 20.38 -36.19
C GLY A 79 22.02 20.02 -35.61
N ASP A 80 21.93 19.69 -34.32
CA ASP A 80 20.65 19.38 -33.66
C ASP A 80 19.70 20.59 -33.63
N PRO A 81 18.38 20.40 -33.75
CA PRO A 81 17.43 21.50 -33.55
C PRO A 81 17.49 22.05 -32.13
N ARG A 82 17.49 23.38 -31.99
CA ARG A 82 17.40 24.07 -30.69
C ARG A 82 15.99 24.01 -30.13
N LEU A 83 14.96 24.18 -30.96
CA LEU A 83 13.58 23.93 -30.55
C LEU A 83 13.40 22.42 -30.32
N VAL A 84 13.04 22.02 -29.10
CA VAL A 84 12.68 20.64 -28.75
C VAL A 84 11.20 20.39 -29.02
N TYR A 85 10.34 21.34 -28.62
CA TYR A 85 8.90 21.27 -28.87
C TYR A 85 8.22 22.65 -28.80
N SER A 86 7.15 22.86 -29.57
CA SER A 86 6.30 24.06 -29.52
C SER A 86 4.93 23.69 -28.95
N TYR A 87 4.61 24.17 -27.74
CA TYR A 87 3.32 23.86 -27.10
C TYR A 87 2.21 24.75 -27.68
N HIS A 88 1.06 24.14 -27.95
CA HIS A 88 -0.11 24.81 -28.55
C HIS A 88 -1.40 24.67 -27.72
N SER A 89 -1.48 23.69 -26.82
CA SER A 89 -2.70 23.44 -26.01
C SER A 89 -2.48 23.34 -24.50
N VAL A 90 -1.23 23.26 -24.02
CA VAL A 90 -0.93 22.97 -22.60
C VAL A 90 -0.31 24.14 -21.84
N ILE A 91 0.50 24.96 -22.51
CA ILE A 91 1.04 26.24 -22.04
C ILE A 91 1.23 27.17 -23.25
N GLY A 92 1.18 28.49 -23.04
CA GLY A 92 1.79 29.44 -23.97
C GLY A 92 3.31 29.39 -23.78
N GLY A 93 4.03 28.77 -24.71
CA GLY A 93 5.46 28.48 -24.53
C GLY A 93 6.02 27.34 -25.39
N PHE A 94 7.29 27.06 -25.16
CA PHE A 94 8.07 26.07 -25.89
C PHE A 94 9.16 25.43 -25.02
N ALA A 95 9.68 24.29 -25.47
CA ALA A 95 10.87 23.66 -24.91
C ALA A 95 12.05 23.86 -25.88
N ALA A 96 13.20 24.32 -25.39
CA ALA A 96 14.38 24.57 -26.21
C ALA A 96 15.71 24.29 -25.51
N ARG A 97 16.72 23.89 -26.30
CA ARG A 97 18.12 23.72 -25.88
C ARG A 97 18.83 25.07 -25.90
N LEU A 98 19.18 25.56 -24.72
CA LEU A 98 19.75 26.89 -24.49
C LEU A 98 20.91 26.82 -23.49
N THR A 99 21.82 27.77 -23.60
CA THR A 99 22.76 28.10 -22.53
C THR A 99 22.11 29.07 -21.53
N HIS A 100 22.68 29.17 -20.33
CA HIS A 100 22.17 30.08 -19.30
C HIS A 100 22.22 31.57 -19.73
N ASP A 101 23.20 31.98 -20.52
CA ASP A 101 23.33 33.37 -20.96
C ASP A 101 22.47 33.68 -22.20
N GLU A 102 22.12 32.67 -23.02
CA GLU A 102 21.04 32.79 -24.01
C GLU A 102 19.68 33.01 -23.34
N VAL A 103 19.43 32.38 -22.18
CA VAL A 103 18.21 32.65 -21.39
C VAL A 103 18.20 34.09 -20.86
N LYS A 104 19.32 34.62 -20.34
CA LYS A 104 19.43 36.04 -19.92
C LYS A 104 19.32 37.05 -21.07
N ALA A 105 19.58 36.62 -22.31
CA ALA A 105 19.27 37.43 -23.49
C ALA A 105 17.76 37.40 -23.79
N MET A 106 17.14 36.21 -23.70
CA MET A 106 15.72 35.99 -23.92
C MET A 106 14.82 36.69 -22.89
N GLU A 107 15.27 36.85 -21.64
CA GLU A 107 14.62 37.62 -20.57
C GLU A 107 14.30 39.09 -20.95
N LYS A 108 14.93 39.61 -22.01
CA LYS A 108 14.74 40.99 -22.51
C LYS A 108 13.84 41.08 -23.74
N MET A 109 13.28 39.95 -24.20
CA MET A 109 12.44 39.89 -25.39
C MET A 109 10.98 40.18 -25.06
N GLU A 110 10.32 40.95 -25.93
CA GLU A 110 8.89 41.23 -25.80
C GLU A 110 8.08 39.93 -25.87
N GLY A 111 7.14 39.76 -24.93
CA GLY A 111 6.37 38.53 -24.76
C GLY A 111 7.03 37.45 -23.89
N PHE A 112 8.29 37.56 -23.47
CA PHE A 112 8.87 36.61 -22.52
C PHE A 112 8.19 36.70 -21.13
N VAL A 113 7.91 35.54 -20.50
CA VAL A 113 7.33 35.47 -19.14
C VAL A 113 8.31 34.85 -18.16
N SER A 114 8.84 33.67 -18.47
CA SER A 114 9.84 32.98 -17.64
C SER A 114 10.50 31.84 -18.41
N ALA A 115 11.70 31.46 -17.98
CA ALA A 115 12.34 30.22 -18.42
C ALA A 115 12.90 29.47 -17.21
N ARG A 116 12.78 28.15 -17.21
CA ARG A 116 13.34 27.27 -16.18
C ARG A 116 13.96 26.03 -16.83
N PRO A 117 15.03 25.44 -16.27
CA PRO A 117 15.51 24.15 -16.73
C PRO A 117 14.40 23.09 -16.71
N GLU A 118 14.45 22.17 -17.67
CA GLU A 118 13.68 20.94 -17.65
C GLU A 118 14.03 20.15 -16.39
N GLN A 119 13.02 19.61 -15.72
CA GLN A 119 13.20 18.73 -14.56
C GLN A 119 12.85 17.31 -14.95
N HIS A 120 13.84 16.41 -14.92
CA HIS A 120 13.60 14.98 -15.07
C HIS A 120 12.81 14.45 -13.86
N LEU A 121 11.49 14.38 -14.01
CA LEU A 121 10.60 13.82 -13.00
C LEU A 121 10.94 12.34 -12.76
N ARG A 122 11.31 12.02 -11.51
CA ARG A 122 11.71 10.66 -11.14
C ARG A 122 10.49 9.75 -11.06
N LEU A 123 10.59 8.55 -11.63
CA LEU A 123 9.64 7.48 -11.31
C LEU A 123 9.77 7.15 -9.82
N GLY A 124 8.63 7.23 -9.12
CA GLY A 124 8.55 7.08 -7.68
C GLY A 124 8.80 5.66 -7.18
N THR A 125 8.34 5.37 -5.97
CA THR A 125 8.56 4.04 -5.38
C THR A 125 7.84 2.92 -6.15
N THR A 126 8.35 1.68 -6.06
CA THR A 126 7.97 0.51 -6.89
C THR A 126 6.48 0.30 -7.06
N TYR A 127 5.68 0.60 -6.02
CA TYR A 127 4.41 1.34 -6.22
C TYR A 127 3.77 1.83 -4.91
N THR A 128 3.85 1.07 -3.83
CA THR A 128 2.81 1.12 -2.78
C THR A 128 2.75 2.40 -1.92
N PRO A 129 3.85 3.12 -1.61
CA PRO A 129 3.72 4.44 -0.98
C PRO A 129 2.96 5.42 -1.88
N LYS A 130 3.27 5.45 -3.19
CA LYS A 130 2.52 6.26 -4.17
C LYS A 130 1.06 5.82 -4.29
N PHE A 131 0.77 4.52 -4.17
CA PHE A 131 -0.61 4.02 -4.15
C PHE A 131 -1.42 4.62 -2.98
N LEU A 132 -0.80 4.71 -1.81
CA LEU A 132 -1.33 5.29 -0.56
C LEU A 132 -1.29 6.83 -0.50
N GLY A 133 -0.95 7.52 -1.59
CA GLY A 133 -0.83 8.99 -1.61
C GLY A 133 0.37 9.54 -0.84
N LEU A 134 1.36 8.70 -0.52
CA LEU A 134 2.63 9.10 0.08
C LEU A 134 3.65 9.45 -1.01
N ASP A 135 3.65 10.72 -1.41
CA ASP A 135 4.74 11.32 -2.18
C ASP A 135 5.87 11.76 -1.24
N GLN A 136 7.07 11.26 -1.51
CA GLN A 136 8.27 11.38 -0.68
C GLN A 136 8.73 12.83 -0.46
N TYR A 137 8.37 13.73 -1.38
CA TYR A 137 8.86 15.11 -1.45
C TYR A 137 7.84 16.15 -0.97
N ASN A 138 6.67 15.74 -0.47
CA ASN A 138 5.64 16.63 0.08
C ASN A 138 4.77 15.93 1.13
N GLY A 139 3.55 16.43 1.36
CA GLY A 139 2.48 15.73 2.09
C GLY A 139 2.88 15.27 3.49
N LEU A 140 2.45 14.06 3.86
CA LEU A 140 2.83 13.44 5.13
C LEU A 140 4.34 13.15 5.18
N CYS A 141 4.96 12.68 4.10
CA CYS A 141 6.38 12.30 4.11
C CYS A 141 7.32 13.45 4.51
N MET A 142 7.01 14.70 4.14
CA MET A 142 7.75 15.86 4.67
C MET A 142 7.43 16.12 6.15
N LYS A 143 6.15 16.14 6.55
CA LYS A 143 5.74 16.46 7.93
C LYS A 143 6.32 15.49 8.97
N SER A 144 6.27 14.18 8.67
CA SER A 144 6.81 13.10 9.50
C SER A 144 8.30 12.83 9.28
N ARG A 145 8.98 13.63 8.45
CA ARG A 145 10.36 13.38 7.99
C ARG A 145 10.59 11.92 7.53
N GLN A 146 9.60 11.31 6.88
CA GLN A 146 9.62 9.92 6.42
C GLN A 146 9.80 8.87 7.56
N GLY A 147 9.50 9.23 8.82
CA GLY A 147 9.64 8.37 10.01
C GLY A 147 10.91 8.59 10.84
N GLU A 148 11.65 9.68 10.61
CA GLU A 148 12.92 9.99 11.28
C GLU A 148 12.83 9.89 12.82
N GLY A 149 13.76 9.17 13.44
CA GLY A 149 13.83 8.99 14.89
C GLY A 149 12.84 8.01 15.52
N VAL A 150 11.96 7.39 14.72
CA VAL A 150 11.02 6.34 15.16
C VAL A 150 11.62 4.95 14.93
N ILE A 151 11.36 4.01 15.84
CA ILE A 151 11.90 2.65 15.81
C ILE A 151 10.76 1.65 15.63
N ILE A 152 10.78 0.90 14.52
CA ILE A 152 9.83 -0.18 14.25
C ILE A 152 10.46 -1.52 14.65
N GLY A 153 9.86 -2.18 15.64
CA GLY A 153 10.14 -3.57 15.99
C GLY A 153 9.39 -4.52 15.05
N VAL A 154 10.11 -5.40 14.36
CA VAL A 154 9.55 -6.41 13.45
C VAL A 154 9.75 -7.79 14.06
N LEU A 155 8.66 -8.49 14.37
CA LEU A 155 8.69 -9.85 14.91
C LEU A 155 8.29 -10.83 13.80
N ASP A 156 9.26 -11.59 13.28
CA ASP A 156 9.07 -12.40 12.07
C ASP A 156 10.16 -13.51 11.91
N SER A 157 10.50 -13.93 10.68
CA SER A 157 11.50 -14.97 10.36
C SER A 157 12.97 -14.54 10.37
N GLY A 158 13.25 -13.25 10.60
CA GLY A 158 14.60 -12.68 10.62
C GLY A 158 14.76 -11.52 9.64
N ILE A 159 16.01 -11.23 9.26
CA ILE A 159 16.38 -10.21 8.28
C ILE A 159 17.59 -10.68 7.46
N VAL A 160 17.67 -10.35 6.16
CA VAL A 160 18.94 -10.36 5.42
C VAL A 160 19.56 -8.96 5.52
N PRO A 161 20.49 -8.71 6.47
CA PRO A 161 20.91 -7.35 6.83
C PRO A 161 21.79 -6.68 5.78
N THR A 162 22.37 -7.46 4.86
CA THR A 162 23.17 -6.98 3.74
C THR A 162 22.35 -6.54 2.52
N HIS A 163 21.03 -6.77 2.53
CA HIS A 163 20.17 -6.39 1.42
C HIS A 163 20.04 -4.85 1.32
N PRO A 164 20.15 -4.22 0.13
CA PRO A 164 20.19 -2.76 -0.02
C PRO A 164 18.98 -2.00 0.53
N SER A 165 17.84 -2.66 0.78
CA SER A 165 16.70 -2.06 1.50
C SER A 165 16.99 -1.75 2.97
N PHE A 166 18.11 -2.18 3.52
CA PHE A 166 18.55 -1.89 4.89
C PHE A 166 19.89 -1.15 4.93
N ASP A 167 20.25 -0.50 3.81
CA ASP A 167 21.36 0.43 3.77
C ASP A 167 21.04 1.70 4.60
N ALA A 168 22.09 2.32 5.15
CA ALA A 168 22.02 3.44 6.10
C ALA A 168 22.25 4.82 5.46
N ASP A 169 22.44 4.93 4.14
CA ASP A 169 22.65 6.20 3.44
C ASP A 169 21.56 7.23 3.76
N GLY A 170 21.97 8.32 4.41
CA GLY A 170 21.10 9.43 4.83
C GLY A 170 20.24 9.18 6.06
N MET A 171 20.38 8.05 6.77
CA MET A 171 19.75 7.82 8.08
C MET A 171 20.39 8.67 9.19
N PRO A 172 19.63 9.14 10.18
CA PRO A 172 20.18 9.74 11.40
C PRO A 172 20.86 8.68 12.28
N GLU A 173 21.58 9.11 13.31
CA GLU A 173 22.01 8.24 14.41
C GLU A 173 20.82 7.61 15.16
N PRO A 174 20.97 6.40 15.74
CA PRO A 174 19.91 5.76 16.52
C PRO A 174 19.45 6.62 17.71
N PRO A 175 18.13 6.67 18.03
CA PRO A 175 17.61 7.53 19.09
C PRO A 175 18.18 7.21 20.48
N LEU A 176 18.39 8.23 21.32
CA LEU A 176 18.99 8.06 22.67
C LEU A 176 18.20 7.12 23.62
N LYS A 177 16.92 6.84 23.32
CA LYS A 177 16.09 5.87 24.06
C LYS A 177 16.46 4.41 23.77
N TRP A 178 17.13 4.14 22.65
CA TRP A 178 17.42 2.81 22.13
C TRP A 178 18.42 2.04 23.01
N ARG A 179 17.99 0.87 23.47
CA ARG A 179 18.73 -0.01 24.40
C ARG A 179 19.16 -1.34 23.78
N GLY A 180 18.57 -1.72 22.65
CA GLY A 180 18.88 -2.97 21.96
C GLY A 180 20.26 -2.99 21.28
N CYS A 181 20.57 -4.14 20.69
CA CYS A 181 21.89 -4.46 20.15
C CYS A 181 21.81 -5.48 19.00
N CYS A 182 22.98 -5.85 18.47
CA CYS A 182 23.13 -6.66 17.27
C CYS A 182 23.65 -8.07 17.60
N GLU A 183 22.80 -9.09 17.47
CA GLU A 183 23.05 -10.45 17.97
C GLU A 183 23.31 -11.47 16.84
N PHE A 184 23.91 -11.03 15.72
CA PHE A 184 24.42 -11.91 14.64
C PHE A 184 25.70 -12.67 15.00
N SER A 185 26.16 -12.57 16.25
CA SER A 185 27.35 -13.25 16.75
C SER A 185 27.03 -13.88 18.11
N ASN A 186 27.58 -15.07 18.39
CA ASN A 186 27.42 -15.76 19.69
C ASN A 186 28.13 -15.03 20.87
N THR A 187 28.47 -13.74 20.73
CA THR A 187 29.09 -12.89 21.75
C THR A 187 28.10 -11.84 22.24
N SER A 188 28.04 -11.65 23.57
CA SER A 188 27.03 -10.83 24.24
C SER A 188 26.97 -9.37 23.77
N CYS A 189 25.83 -8.97 23.20
CA CYS A 189 25.28 -7.60 23.11
C CYS A 189 26.33 -6.46 23.08
N ASN A 190 27.17 -6.44 22.05
CA ASN A 190 28.22 -5.44 21.91
C ASN A 190 27.78 -4.32 20.94
N LYS A 191 27.46 -3.15 21.51
CA LYS A 191 27.03 -1.93 20.79
C LYS A 191 28.06 -1.39 19.78
N TRP A 192 29.27 -1.95 19.76
CA TRP A 192 30.39 -1.54 18.89
C TRP A 192 30.84 -2.62 17.89
N VAL A 193 30.10 -3.73 17.72
CA VAL A 193 30.41 -4.72 16.67
C VAL A 193 30.13 -4.11 15.28
N PRO A 194 31.15 -3.97 14.41
CA PRO A 194 30.96 -3.41 13.09
C PRO A 194 30.36 -4.47 12.16
N LYS A 195 29.13 -4.21 11.70
CA LYS A 195 28.30 -5.07 10.84
C LYS A 195 27.75 -6.35 11.53
N PRO A 196 26.56 -6.83 11.12
CA PRO A 196 25.79 -6.35 9.98
C PRO A 196 24.73 -5.28 10.32
N CYS A 197 24.53 -4.93 11.58
CA CYS A 197 23.72 -3.76 11.96
C CYS A 197 24.42 -2.42 11.58
N ASN A 198 23.61 -1.38 11.44
CA ASN A 198 23.99 -0.03 11.02
C ASN A 198 22.94 1.00 11.52
N ASN A 199 22.96 2.25 11.07
CA ASN A 199 21.96 3.24 11.47
C ASN A 199 20.54 2.96 10.94
N LYS A 200 20.38 2.00 10.02
CA LYS A 200 19.08 1.56 9.50
C LYS A 200 18.50 0.38 10.28
N LEU A 201 19.21 -0.74 10.29
CA LEU A 201 18.95 -1.90 11.14
C LEU A 201 19.76 -1.72 12.43
N ILE A 202 19.14 -1.11 13.44
CA ILE A 202 19.81 -0.68 14.68
C ILE A 202 19.90 -1.79 15.75
N GLY A 203 19.21 -2.89 15.53
CA GLY A 203 19.35 -4.12 16.30
C GLY A 203 18.69 -5.32 15.66
N ALA A 204 19.12 -6.50 16.07
CA ALA A 204 18.56 -7.77 15.65
C ALA A 204 18.83 -8.84 16.71
N ALA A 205 17.80 -9.61 17.07
CA ALA A 205 17.84 -10.68 18.07
C ALA A 205 17.08 -11.92 17.58
N ALA A 206 17.43 -13.10 18.10
CA ALA A 206 16.80 -14.37 17.73
C ALA A 206 16.48 -15.22 18.96
N PHE A 207 15.34 -15.92 18.89
CA PHE A 207 14.74 -16.61 20.03
C PHE A 207 14.52 -18.10 19.71
N GLY A 208 14.18 -18.90 20.73
CA GLY A 208 13.91 -20.33 20.58
C GLY A 208 15.13 -21.13 20.09
N PHE A 209 15.02 -21.75 18.91
CA PHE A 209 16.02 -22.69 18.39
C PHE A 209 17.08 -22.07 17.47
N SER A 210 16.85 -20.85 16.97
CA SER A 210 17.80 -20.21 16.04
C SER A 210 18.93 -19.50 16.80
N ARG A 211 20.12 -19.45 16.20
CA ARG A 211 21.33 -18.87 16.82
C ARG A 211 21.69 -17.49 16.28
N THR A 212 21.03 -17.06 15.20
CA THR A 212 21.26 -15.77 14.55
C THR A 212 19.93 -15.24 13.98
N PRO A 213 19.75 -13.92 13.86
CA PRO A 213 18.55 -13.31 13.30
C PRO A 213 18.52 -13.27 11.76
N ASP A 214 19.38 -14.02 11.07
CA ASP A 214 19.38 -14.15 9.60
C ASP A 214 18.05 -14.72 9.09
N ASP A 215 17.55 -14.24 7.94
CA ASP A 215 16.30 -14.73 7.35
C ASP A 215 16.54 -15.91 6.38
N GLU A 216 16.00 -17.07 6.74
CA GLU A 216 16.08 -18.33 5.98
C GLU A 216 14.74 -18.67 5.29
N ILE A 217 13.81 -17.71 5.23
CA ILE A 217 12.44 -17.85 4.70
C ILE A 217 12.08 -16.69 3.74
N GLY A 218 12.64 -15.49 3.98
CA GLY A 218 12.41 -14.27 3.20
C GLY A 218 11.24 -13.41 3.68
N HIS A 219 10.35 -13.95 4.51
CA HIS A 219 9.13 -13.27 4.97
C HIS A 219 9.47 -12.04 5.85
N GLY A 220 10.35 -12.20 6.84
CA GLY A 220 10.83 -11.13 7.71
C GLY A 220 11.53 -10.01 6.95
N THR A 221 12.37 -10.38 5.98
CA THR A 221 13.03 -9.47 5.04
C THR A 221 12.03 -8.68 4.20
N HIS A 222 10.97 -9.34 3.71
CA HIS A 222 9.90 -8.71 2.93
C HIS A 222 9.13 -7.68 3.76
N VAL A 223 8.68 -8.07 4.96
CA VAL A 223 7.86 -7.18 5.82
C VAL A 223 8.65 -6.02 6.40
N ALA A 224 9.92 -6.22 6.78
CA ALA A 224 10.80 -5.13 7.20
C ALA A 224 11.04 -4.12 6.05
N GLY A 225 11.23 -4.63 4.82
CA GLY A 225 11.33 -3.81 3.62
C GLY A 225 10.06 -3.01 3.31
N ILE A 226 8.87 -3.55 3.58
CA ILE A 226 7.60 -2.82 3.42
C ILE A 226 7.45 -1.73 4.50
N ALA A 227 7.76 -2.05 5.76
CA ALA A 227 7.58 -1.11 6.86
C ALA A 227 8.48 0.12 6.69
N ALA A 228 9.77 -0.10 6.47
CA ALA A 228 10.77 0.96 6.50
C ALA A 228 11.93 0.81 5.51
N GLY A 229 11.84 0.01 4.45
CA GLY A 229 12.95 -0.16 3.50
C GLY A 229 13.52 1.16 2.96
N SER A 230 14.85 1.27 2.90
CA SER A 230 15.60 2.36 2.28
C SER A 230 15.38 2.41 0.76
N PHE A 231 15.78 3.50 0.10
CA PHE A 231 15.53 3.73 -1.33
C PHE A 231 16.46 2.89 -2.24
N VAL A 232 15.92 1.86 -2.89
CA VAL A 232 16.67 0.96 -3.78
C VAL A 232 16.24 1.13 -5.24
N HIS A 233 17.01 1.92 -6.01
CA HIS A 233 16.79 2.09 -7.46
C HIS A 233 17.02 0.79 -8.24
N GLY A 234 16.22 0.57 -9.29
CA GLY A 234 16.31 -0.60 -10.17
C GLY A 234 15.66 -1.87 -9.61
N ALA A 235 14.91 -1.78 -8.51
CA ALA A 235 14.20 -2.90 -7.92
C ALA A 235 13.11 -3.41 -8.88
N GLN A 236 13.11 -4.72 -9.17
CA GLN A 236 12.18 -5.41 -10.06
C GLN A 236 12.07 -6.89 -9.67
N VAL A 237 10.98 -7.56 -10.05
CA VAL A 237 10.81 -9.02 -9.91
C VAL A 237 10.70 -9.60 -11.31
N MET A 238 11.73 -10.30 -11.79
CA MET A 238 11.77 -10.89 -13.14
C MET A 238 11.48 -9.88 -14.29
N GLY A 239 11.92 -8.63 -14.12
CA GLY A 239 11.64 -7.50 -15.03
C GLY A 239 10.34 -6.74 -14.75
N GLN A 240 9.47 -7.26 -13.88
CA GLN A 240 8.19 -6.62 -13.52
C GLN A 240 8.35 -5.61 -12.38
N ALA A 241 7.46 -4.62 -12.36
CA ALA A 241 7.38 -3.54 -11.37
C ALA A 241 8.68 -2.73 -11.18
N LYS A 242 9.51 -2.65 -12.22
CA LYS A 242 10.79 -1.95 -12.27
C LYS A 242 10.68 -0.50 -11.80
N GLY A 243 11.35 -0.16 -10.70
CA GLY A 243 11.27 1.17 -10.08
C GLY A 243 12.27 1.36 -8.94
N THR A 244 11.91 2.19 -7.94
CA THR A 244 12.70 2.38 -6.72
C THR A 244 12.01 1.70 -5.55
N ALA A 245 12.51 0.62 -4.96
CA ALA A 245 11.87 0.10 -3.75
C ALA A 245 12.11 1.05 -2.57
N ALA A 246 11.12 1.19 -1.69
CA ALA A 246 11.26 1.74 -0.34
C ALA A 246 10.00 1.37 0.47
N GLY A 247 10.13 1.39 1.79
CA GLY A 247 9.00 1.16 2.69
C GLY A 247 8.08 2.37 2.83
N VAL A 248 7.10 2.25 3.71
CA VAL A 248 6.17 3.34 4.06
C VAL A 248 6.85 4.41 4.93
N ALA A 249 7.80 4.02 5.79
CA ALA A 249 8.62 4.94 6.59
C ALA A 249 10.15 4.80 6.30
N PRO A 250 10.65 5.27 5.13
CA PRO A 250 12.06 5.10 4.74
C PRO A 250 13.11 5.68 5.70
N ARG A 251 12.76 6.59 6.61
CA ARG A 251 13.67 7.15 7.65
C ARG A 251 13.44 6.61 9.07
N ALA A 252 12.49 5.70 9.26
CA ALA A 252 12.37 4.96 10.51
C ALA A 252 13.49 3.92 10.64
N HIS A 253 13.93 3.66 11.87
CA HIS A 253 14.89 2.61 12.19
C HIS A 253 14.18 1.26 12.33
N LEU A 254 14.89 0.17 12.04
CA LEU A 254 14.41 -1.20 12.18
C LEU A 254 15.12 -1.91 13.33
N ALA A 255 14.35 -2.60 14.16
CA ALA A 255 14.81 -3.59 15.11
C ALA A 255 14.11 -4.92 14.81
N VAL A 256 14.86 -6.01 14.58
CA VAL A 256 14.28 -7.28 14.12
C VAL A 256 14.41 -8.38 15.16
N TYR A 257 13.32 -9.11 15.38
CA TYR A 257 13.19 -10.13 16.41
C TYR A 257 12.75 -11.44 15.73
N LYS A 258 13.69 -12.36 15.51
CA LYS A 258 13.45 -13.64 14.83
C LYS A 258 12.76 -14.61 15.78
N VAL A 259 11.44 -14.72 15.63
CA VAL A 259 10.54 -15.57 16.44
C VAL A 259 9.87 -16.69 15.63
N CYS A 260 10.05 -16.67 14.31
CA CYS A 260 9.56 -17.69 13.37
C CYS A 260 10.73 -18.45 12.73
N HIS A 261 10.58 -19.76 12.54
CA HIS A 261 11.62 -20.66 12.03
C HIS A 261 11.02 -21.76 11.15
N THR A 262 11.82 -22.34 10.25
CA THR A 262 11.43 -23.53 9.50
C THR A 262 11.64 -24.80 10.34
N LEU A 263 10.55 -25.48 10.69
CA LEU A 263 10.56 -26.77 11.38
C LEU A 263 9.80 -27.80 10.54
N TYR A 264 10.43 -28.95 10.24
CA TYR A 264 9.82 -30.04 9.45
C TYR A 264 9.18 -29.57 8.12
N HIS A 265 9.89 -28.70 7.38
CA HIS A 265 9.44 -28.07 6.13
C HIS A 265 8.18 -27.18 6.27
N LYS A 266 7.90 -26.65 7.46
CA LYS A 266 6.87 -25.62 7.69
C LYS A 266 7.42 -24.46 8.52
N THR A 267 7.07 -23.24 8.15
CA THR A 267 7.31 -22.07 9.01
C THR A 267 6.43 -22.17 10.25
N SER A 268 7.02 -21.98 11.42
CA SER A 268 6.33 -21.99 12.72
C SER A 268 6.94 -20.95 13.65
N CYS A 269 6.09 -20.26 14.40
CA CYS A 269 6.48 -19.26 15.39
C CYS A 269 5.96 -19.75 16.75
N SER A 270 6.84 -19.93 17.74
CA SER A 270 6.43 -20.49 19.03
C SER A 270 5.93 -19.40 19.99
N ASP A 271 4.92 -19.71 20.80
CA ASP A 271 4.39 -18.78 21.82
C ASP A 271 5.50 -18.23 22.74
N THR A 272 6.46 -19.08 23.13
CA THR A 272 7.64 -18.70 23.91
C THR A 272 8.48 -17.65 23.18
N SER A 273 8.87 -17.92 21.93
CA SER A 273 9.67 -16.99 21.11
C SER A 273 8.93 -15.67 20.87
N ILE A 274 7.61 -15.72 20.66
CA ILE A 274 6.77 -14.52 20.49
C ILE A 274 6.77 -13.67 21.77
N LEU A 275 6.61 -14.27 22.95
CA LEU A 275 6.66 -13.53 24.22
C LEU A 275 8.04 -12.92 24.47
N GLU A 276 9.12 -13.70 24.33
CA GLU A 276 10.50 -13.23 24.47
C GLU A 276 10.81 -12.07 23.50
N GLY A 277 10.37 -12.18 22.25
CA GLY A 277 10.54 -11.13 21.24
C GLY A 277 9.76 -9.85 21.54
N ILE A 278 8.52 -9.94 22.07
CA ILE A 278 7.76 -8.74 22.48
C ILE A 278 8.38 -8.11 23.73
N GLU A 279 8.79 -8.91 24.72
CA GLU A 279 9.44 -8.42 25.94
C GLU A 279 10.75 -7.69 25.62
N LYS A 280 11.61 -8.32 24.80
CA LYS A 280 12.86 -7.69 24.32
C LYS A 280 12.60 -6.39 23.55
N ALA A 281 11.59 -6.34 22.68
CA ALA A 281 11.27 -5.13 21.93
C ALA A 281 10.75 -3.98 22.81
N ILE A 282 10.00 -4.29 23.87
CA ILE A 282 9.57 -3.32 24.88
C ILE A 282 10.78 -2.76 25.66
N ASP A 283 11.68 -3.63 26.13
CA ASP A 283 12.87 -3.23 26.90
C ASP A 283 13.93 -2.49 26.05
N ASP A 284 14.04 -2.85 24.77
CA ASP A 284 14.92 -2.18 23.80
C ASP A 284 14.43 -0.77 23.43
N GLY A 285 13.14 -0.49 23.61
CA GLY A 285 12.52 0.83 23.44
C GLY A 285 12.01 1.16 22.04
N VAL A 286 11.37 0.19 21.36
CA VAL A 286 10.69 0.44 20.07
C VAL A 286 9.42 1.30 20.24
N ASP A 287 8.95 1.93 19.17
CA ASP A 287 7.70 2.72 19.16
C ASP A 287 6.50 1.95 18.58
N VAL A 288 6.76 1.09 17.58
CA VAL A 288 5.75 0.35 16.83
C VAL A 288 6.16 -1.11 16.75
N LEU A 289 5.23 -2.03 17.02
CA LEU A 289 5.40 -3.46 16.77
C LEU A 289 4.66 -3.86 15.50
N SER A 290 5.39 -4.39 14.52
CA SER A 290 4.86 -5.03 13.32
C SER A 290 4.89 -6.55 13.50
N MET A 291 3.73 -7.17 13.65
CA MET A 291 3.57 -8.61 13.87
C MET A 291 2.75 -9.24 12.73
N SER A 292 3.44 -9.67 11.67
CA SER A 292 2.85 -10.39 10.53
C SER A 292 2.57 -11.88 10.84
N ILE A 293 2.25 -12.17 12.10
CA ILE A 293 2.06 -13.49 12.71
C ILE A 293 0.62 -13.56 13.23
N PHE A 294 -0.05 -14.70 13.11
CA PHE A 294 -1.44 -14.86 13.54
C PHE A 294 -1.78 -16.28 13.97
N VAL A 295 -2.70 -16.42 14.93
CA VAL A 295 -3.35 -17.69 15.29
C VAL A 295 -4.86 -17.45 15.41
N PRO A 296 -5.72 -18.00 14.53
CA PRO A 296 -7.15 -17.70 14.52
C PRO A 296 -7.89 -18.23 15.76
N GLY A 297 -8.90 -17.47 16.22
CA GLY A 297 -9.87 -17.92 17.24
C GLY A 297 -9.33 -18.12 18.67
N VAL A 298 -8.08 -17.75 18.96
CA VAL A 298 -7.48 -17.90 20.30
C VAL A 298 -8.03 -16.83 21.25
N LYS A 299 -8.60 -17.25 22.39
CA LYS A 299 -9.08 -16.34 23.44
C LYS A 299 -7.97 -15.39 23.92
N ILE A 300 -8.32 -14.13 24.21
CA ILE A 300 -7.36 -13.08 24.59
C ILE A 300 -6.48 -13.48 25.80
N HIS A 301 -7.02 -14.13 26.85
CA HIS A 301 -6.21 -14.64 27.98
C HIS A 301 -5.30 -15.83 27.64
N HIS A 302 -5.42 -16.46 26.48
CA HIS A 302 -4.49 -17.50 26.00
C HIS A 302 -3.52 -16.98 24.93
N SER A 303 -3.84 -15.88 24.22
CA SER A 303 -3.02 -15.38 23.11
C SER A 303 -1.77 -14.65 23.59
N SER A 304 -0.59 -15.18 23.28
CA SER A 304 0.71 -14.55 23.53
C SER A 304 0.84 -13.16 22.90
N ILE A 305 0.40 -13.02 21.64
CA ILE A 305 0.37 -11.74 20.92
C ILE A 305 -0.52 -10.73 21.65
N ALA A 306 -1.68 -11.13 22.16
CA ALA A 306 -2.58 -10.23 22.89
C ALA A 306 -1.98 -9.76 24.22
N LYS A 307 -1.36 -10.68 25.00
CA LYS A 307 -0.68 -10.37 26.27
C LYS A 307 0.50 -9.41 26.08
N GLY A 308 1.39 -9.73 25.14
CA GLY A 308 2.54 -8.88 24.82
C GLY A 308 2.10 -7.52 24.30
N SER A 309 1.10 -7.47 23.41
CA SER A 309 0.53 -6.21 22.91
C SER A 309 -0.15 -5.37 23.99
N PHE A 310 -0.69 -6.00 25.05
CA PHE A 310 -1.23 -5.27 26.19
C PHE A 310 -0.11 -4.56 26.96
N ARG A 311 1.02 -5.26 27.20
CA ARG A 311 2.22 -4.67 27.82
C ARG A 311 2.87 -3.59 26.97
N ALA A 312 2.91 -3.77 25.65
CA ALA A 312 3.36 -2.76 24.70
C ALA A 312 2.50 -1.49 24.80
N MET A 313 1.17 -1.65 24.78
CA MET A 313 0.22 -0.54 24.93
C MET A 313 0.36 0.19 26.28
N GLU A 314 0.57 -0.54 27.39
CA GLU A 314 0.90 0.05 28.72
C GLU A 314 2.21 0.87 28.73
N LYS A 315 3.04 0.77 27.68
CA LYS A 315 4.30 1.51 27.49
C LYS A 315 4.22 2.58 26.39
N GLY A 316 3.05 2.79 25.79
CA GLY A 316 2.85 3.72 24.66
C GLY A 316 3.21 3.13 23.28
N ILE A 317 3.49 1.83 23.19
CA ILE A 317 3.92 1.16 21.97
C ILE A 317 2.69 0.57 21.25
N ILE A 318 2.48 0.94 19.99
CA ILE A 318 1.35 0.43 19.19
C ILE A 318 1.68 -0.90 18.51
N SER A 319 0.81 -1.90 18.72
CA SER A 319 0.90 -3.21 18.05
C SER A 319 0.00 -3.27 16.81
N VAL A 320 0.61 -3.55 15.66
CA VAL A 320 -0.05 -3.73 14.36
C VAL A 320 0.10 -5.18 13.93
N CYS A 321 -1.03 -5.88 13.71
CA CYS A 321 -1.03 -7.32 13.50
C CYS A 321 -1.93 -7.78 12.34
N CYS A 322 -1.53 -8.89 11.71
CA CYS A 322 -2.28 -9.59 10.66
C CYS A 322 -3.67 -10.03 11.16
N ALA A 323 -4.75 -9.79 10.40
CA ALA A 323 -6.10 -10.32 10.72
C ALA A 323 -6.22 -11.85 10.56
N GLY A 324 -5.30 -12.45 9.81
CA GLY A 324 -5.31 -13.84 9.37
C GLY A 324 -5.46 -13.97 7.84
N ASN A 325 -4.94 -15.07 7.28
CA ASN A 325 -5.19 -15.49 5.90
C ASN A 325 -5.96 -16.82 5.92
N HIS A 326 -7.05 -16.91 5.16
CA HIS A 326 -7.91 -18.07 4.95
C HIS A 326 -7.73 -18.59 3.52
N GLU A 327 -6.81 -19.54 3.33
CA GLU A 327 -6.47 -20.12 2.03
C GLU A 327 -6.94 -21.59 1.85
N GLU A 328 -7.87 -22.05 2.70
CA GLU A 328 -8.40 -23.43 2.70
C GLU A 328 -9.94 -23.49 2.62
N ARG A 329 -10.51 -24.70 2.68
CA ARG A 329 -11.96 -24.91 2.74
C ARG A 329 -12.47 -24.82 4.19
N GLY A 330 -12.95 -23.64 4.60
CA GLY A 330 -13.58 -23.45 5.91
C GLY A 330 -14.48 -22.22 5.99
N PRO A 331 -15.03 -21.94 7.18
CA PRO A 331 -15.45 -20.59 7.53
C PRO A 331 -14.20 -19.73 7.81
N SER A 332 -14.21 -18.49 7.35
CA SER A 332 -13.22 -17.50 7.77
C SER A 332 -13.25 -17.34 9.30
N VAL A 333 -12.11 -17.61 9.94
CA VAL A 333 -11.86 -17.25 11.34
C VAL A 333 -10.70 -16.28 11.37
N MET A 334 -10.81 -15.24 12.18
CA MET A 334 -9.79 -14.20 12.31
C MET A 334 -8.96 -14.36 13.58
N ALA A 335 -7.87 -13.61 13.63
CA ALA A 335 -6.87 -13.60 14.68
C ALA A 335 -6.62 -12.19 15.20
N ASN A 336 -5.81 -12.08 16.25
CA ASN A 336 -5.26 -10.81 16.76
C ASN A 336 -6.36 -9.76 17.06
N ASP A 337 -7.52 -10.22 17.54
CA ASP A 337 -8.78 -9.47 17.63
C ASP A 337 -8.97 -8.70 18.95
N ALA A 338 -7.91 -8.59 19.76
CA ALA A 338 -7.88 -7.79 20.97
C ALA A 338 -8.10 -6.29 20.67
N PRO A 339 -8.81 -5.53 21.54
CA PRO A 339 -9.16 -4.14 21.22
C PRO A 339 -7.96 -3.18 21.10
N TRP A 340 -6.89 -3.43 21.85
CA TRP A 340 -5.64 -2.65 21.88
C TRP A 340 -4.66 -2.96 20.73
N ILE A 341 -4.96 -3.95 19.89
CA ILE A 341 -4.22 -4.24 18.65
C ILE A 341 -4.89 -3.50 17.48
N LEU A 342 -4.09 -2.95 16.56
CA LEU A 342 -4.53 -2.55 15.21
C LEU A 342 -4.49 -3.79 14.29
N THR A 343 -5.66 -4.39 14.05
CA THR A 343 -5.81 -5.63 13.28
C THR A 343 -6.07 -5.34 11.81
N VAL A 344 -5.17 -5.78 10.94
CA VAL A 344 -5.10 -5.34 9.53
C VAL A 344 -5.50 -6.48 8.58
N GLY A 345 -6.50 -6.23 7.74
CA GLY A 345 -6.86 -7.09 6.60
C GLY A 345 -6.11 -6.72 5.32
N ALA A 346 -6.12 -7.62 4.34
CA ALA A 346 -5.45 -7.42 3.04
C ALA A 346 -6.39 -6.90 1.96
N SER A 347 -5.86 -6.03 1.10
CA SER A 347 -6.55 -5.50 -0.08
C SER A 347 -5.60 -5.33 -1.27
N SER A 348 -6.16 -5.39 -2.48
CA SER A 348 -5.44 -5.31 -3.75
C SER A 348 -5.01 -3.88 -4.11
N ILE A 349 -4.07 -3.79 -5.06
CA ILE A 349 -3.58 -2.54 -5.68
C ILE A 349 -3.93 -2.54 -7.18
N ASP A 350 -3.99 -1.37 -7.81
CA ASP A 350 -4.31 -1.22 -9.25
C ASP A 350 -3.10 -1.50 -10.18
N ARG A 351 -1.96 -1.93 -9.63
CA ARG A 351 -0.84 -2.51 -10.37
C ARG A 351 -1.04 -4.01 -10.56
N VAL A 352 -0.74 -4.52 -11.76
CA VAL A 352 -0.83 -5.93 -12.16
C VAL A 352 0.35 -6.34 -13.04
N ALA A 353 0.80 -7.59 -12.97
CA ALA A 353 1.82 -8.14 -13.88
C ALA A 353 1.14 -9.00 -14.96
N ARG A 354 0.62 -8.35 -16.01
CA ARG A 354 -0.45 -8.88 -16.85
C ARG A 354 0.03 -9.96 -17.85
N ALA A 355 -0.55 -11.15 -17.72
CA ALA A 355 -0.33 -12.32 -18.60
C ALA A 355 -1.69 -12.88 -19.03
N THR A 356 -2.09 -12.62 -20.28
CA THR A 356 -3.43 -12.97 -20.79
C THR A 356 -3.38 -14.33 -21.51
N VAL A 357 -4.38 -15.18 -21.28
CA VAL A 357 -4.54 -16.47 -21.97
C VAL A 357 -5.52 -16.29 -23.12
N ARG A 358 -5.13 -16.68 -24.35
CA ARG A 358 -6.04 -16.78 -25.51
C ARG A 358 -6.27 -18.25 -25.86
N LEU A 359 -7.53 -18.64 -26.01
CA LEU A 359 -7.94 -19.98 -26.45
C LEU A 359 -8.06 -20.08 -27.97
N GLY A 360 -8.03 -21.30 -28.52
CA GLY A 360 -8.15 -21.55 -29.96
C GLY A 360 -9.50 -21.16 -30.57
N ASN A 361 -10.54 -21.02 -29.76
CA ASN A 361 -11.84 -20.46 -30.17
C ASN A 361 -11.90 -18.91 -30.13
N GLY A 362 -10.78 -18.24 -29.83
CA GLY A 362 -10.68 -16.78 -29.76
C GLY A 362 -11.07 -16.14 -28.43
N MET A 363 -11.51 -16.90 -27.42
CA MET A 363 -11.77 -16.35 -26.09
C MET A 363 -10.46 -15.91 -25.40
N GLU A 364 -10.50 -14.80 -24.67
CA GLU A 364 -9.38 -14.26 -23.91
C GLU A 364 -9.73 -14.10 -22.43
N PHE A 365 -8.77 -14.42 -21.56
CA PHE A 365 -8.88 -14.26 -20.11
C PHE A 365 -7.63 -13.58 -19.55
N ASP A 366 -7.81 -12.44 -18.88
CA ASP A 366 -6.72 -11.70 -18.28
C ASP A 366 -6.28 -12.35 -16.96
N GLY A 367 -5.02 -12.78 -16.91
CA GLY A 367 -4.36 -13.31 -15.73
C GLY A 367 -3.11 -12.52 -15.36
N GLU A 368 -2.37 -13.00 -14.36
CA GLU A 368 -1.12 -12.38 -13.90
C GLU A 368 0.02 -13.39 -13.76
N SER A 369 1.28 -12.94 -13.92
CA SER A 369 2.50 -13.72 -13.69
C SER A 369 3.72 -12.80 -13.70
N ALA A 370 4.70 -13.06 -12.84
CA ALA A 370 5.97 -12.34 -12.86
C ALA A 370 6.87 -12.76 -14.04
N TYR A 371 6.89 -14.04 -14.39
CA TYR A 371 7.79 -14.56 -15.42
C TYR A 371 7.20 -14.40 -16.83
N GLN A 372 7.68 -13.40 -17.55
CA GLN A 372 7.18 -12.98 -18.86
C GLN A 372 8.31 -12.98 -19.92
N PRO A 373 8.79 -14.16 -20.37
CA PRO A 373 9.96 -14.23 -21.26
C PRO A 373 9.61 -13.85 -22.71
N ALA A 374 10.48 -13.06 -23.33
CA ALA A 374 10.30 -12.49 -24.66
C ALA A 374 10.41 -13.48 -25.84
N ASN A 375 10.66 -14.78 -25.57
CA ASN A 375 10.86 -15.81 -26.59
C ASN A 375 9.59 -16.64 -26.93
N ILE A 376 8.45 -16.38 -26.28
CA ILE A 376 7.15 -16.86 -26.78
C ILE A 376 6.65 -15.95 -27.90
N SER A 377 6.31 -16.56 -29.04
CA SER A 377 5.44 -15.90 -30.01
C SER A 377 3.98 -15.98 -29.56
N SER A 378 3.35 -14.82 -29.35
CA SER A 378 1.93 -14.70 -29.04
C SER A 378 0.99 -15.11 -30.19
N SER A 379 1.53 -15.53 -31.33
CA SER A 379 0.78 -16.15 -32.44
C SER A 379 0.83 -17.69 -32.44
N THR A 380 1.70 -18.30 -31.63
CA THR A 380 1.87 -19.75 -31.61
C THR A 380 0.87 -20.39 -30.64
N MET A 381 -0.13 -21.06 -31.21
CA MET A 381 -1.09 -21.89 -30.48
C MET A 381 -0.45 -23.23 -30.11
N MET A 382 -0.52 -23.59 -28.84
CA MET A 382 0.00 -24.85 -28.29
C MET A 382 -1.17 -25.74 -27.81
N PRO A 383 -1.10 -27.07 -27.93
CA PRO A 383 -2.12 -27.96 -27.37
C PRO A 383 -2.17 -27.85 -25.83
N ILE A 384 -3.35 -28.05 -25.26
CA ILE A 384 -3.55 -28.04 -23.80
C ILE A 384 -3.42 -29.46 -23.23
N ALA A 385 -2.97 -29.58 -21.97
CA ALA A 385 -3.13 -30.76 -21.13
C ALA A 385 -3.68 -30.36 -19.75
N TYR A 386 -4.55 -31.18 -19.17
CA TYR A 386 -5.09 -30.97 -17.82
C TYR A 386 -5.10 -32.30 -17.04
N PRO A 387 -4.14 -32.54 -16.11
CA PRO A 387 -4.10 -33.77 -15.33
C PRO A 387 -5.29 -33.91 -14.36
N GLY A 388 -5.91 -32.79 -13.98
CA GLY A 388 -7.13 -32.75 -13.19
C GLY A 388 -8.40 -33.24 -13.90
N ALA A 389 -8.35 -33.48 -15.22
CA ALA A 389 -9.45 -34.11 -15.96
C ALA A 389 -9.56 -35.63 -15.73
N ILE A 390 -8.53 -36.26 -15.17
CA ILE A 390 -8.39 -37.74 -15.10
C ILE A 390 -8.23 -38.24 -13.64
N GLY A 391 -8.12 -37.36 -12.63
CA GLY A 391 -7.69 -37.77 -11.29
C GLY A 391 -8.10 -36.92 -10.09
N THR A 392 -7.41 -37.18 -8.99
CA THR A 392 -7.66 -36.65 -7.64
C THR A 392 -7.17 -35.21 -7.48
N ASP A 393 -7.39 -34.60 -6.32
CA ASP A 393 -6.92 -33.23 -6.04
C ASP A 393 -5.38 -33.08 -6.16
N VAL A 394 -4.62 -34.17 -5.99
CA VAL A 394 -3.17 -34.27 -6.27
C VAL A 394 -2.86 -34.01 -7.76
N THR A 395 -3.62 -34.61 -8.68
CA THR A 395 -3.42 -34.41 -10.11
C THR A 395 -3.92 -33.04 -10.56
N LYS A 396 -5.04 -32.57 -10.00
CA LYS A 396 -5.53 -31.20 -10.23
C LYS A 396 -4.46 -30.16 -9.89
N ALA A 397 -3.78 -30.30 -8.76
CA ALA A 397 -2.76 -29.35 -8.32
C ALA A 397 -1.38 -29.49 -9.00
N CYS A 398 -1.18 -30.46 -9.91
CA CYS A 398 0.11 -30.73 -10.55
C CYS A 398 1.26 -30.98 -9.56
N GLN A 399 0.99 -31.76 -8.50
CA GLN A 399 2.03 -32.22 -7.57
C GLN A 399 2.93 -33.32 -8.19
N ALA A 400 3.99 -33.71 -7.48
CA ALA A 400 4.88 -34.80 -7.91
C ALA A 400 4.09 -36.09 -8.26
N GLY A 401 4.35 -36.65 -9.44
CA GLY A 401 3.64 -37.82 -9.98
C GLY A 401 2.33 -37.52 -10.72
N ALA A 402 1.83 -36.28 -10.74
CA ALA A 402 0.59 -35.92 -11.44
C ALA A 402 0.60 -36.18 -12.96
N PHE A 403 1.78 -36.30 -13.57
CA PHE A 403 1.97 -36.53 -15.01
C PHE A 403 2.26 -38.00 -15.37
N ASN A 404 2.24 -38.91 -14.39
CA ASN A 404 2.57 -40.33 -14.64
C ASN A 404 1.60 -40.95 -15.65
N GLY A 405 2.11 -41.35 -16.82
CA GLY A 405 1.32 -41.88 -17.93
C GLY A 405 0.70 -40.82 -18.86
N MET A 406 0.94 -39.52 -18.64
CA MET A 406 0.44 -38.43 -19.48
C MET A 406 1.58 -37.75 -20.25
N ASN A 407 1.50 -37.75 -21.59
CA ASN A 407 2.42 -36.98 -22.41
C ASN A 407 2.00 -35.49 -22.45
N ILE A 408 2.73 -34.65 -21.71
CA ILE A 408 2.56 -33.18 -21.67
C ILE A 408 3.60 -32.43 -22.53
N THR A 409 4.46 -33.14 -23.26
CA THR A 409 5.58 -32.55 -24.02
C THR A 409 5.10 -31.48 -25.00
N GLY A 410 5.63 -30.27 -24.89
CA GLY A 410 5.29 -29.14 -25.78
C GLY A 410 3.90 -28.53 -25.57
N LYS A 411 3.22 -28.81 -24.45
CA LYS A 411 1.85 -28.36 -24.18
C LYS A 411 1.78 -27.25 -23.14
N ILE A 412 0.66 -26.51 -23.15
CA ILE A 412 0.25 -25.69 -22.00
C ILE A 412 -0.45 -26.60 -20.99
N VAL A 413 0.01 -26.58 -19.74
CA VAL A 413 -0.53 -27.43 -18.67
C VAL A 413 -1.43 -26.60 -17.76
N LEU A 414 -2.70 -27.00 -17.65
CA LEU A 414 -3.62 -26.43 -16.67
C LEU A 414 -3.37 -27.08 -15.30
N CYS A 415 -3.18 -26.25 -14.27
CA CYS A 415 -2.91 -26.72 -12.91
C CYS A 415 -3.70 -25.90 -11.89
N GLY A 416 -4.41 -26.56 -10.99
CA GLY A 416 -5.02 -25.96 -9.82
C GLY A 416 -3.99 -25.28 -8.92
N GLN A 417 -4.33 -24.08 -8.46
CA GLN A 417 -3.63 -23.37 -7.40
C GLN A 417 -3.62 -24.19 -6.09
N GLY A 418 -2.55 -24.02 -5.30
CA GLY A 418 -2.38 -24.66 -3.99
C GLY A 418 -1.59 -25.99 -4.02
N LEU A 419 -1.48 -26.61 -2.83
CA LEU A 419 -0.80 -27.90 -2.51
C LEU A 419 0.70 -28.03 -2.82
N ASN A 420 1.31 -27.13 -3.59
CA ASN A 420 2.76 -26.95 -3.71
C ASN A 420 3.09 -25.49 -4.09
N ASP A 421 4.34 -25.11 -3.83
CA ASP A 421 4.90 -23.80 -4.18
C ASP A 421 4.79 -23.49 -5.69
N PRO A 422 4.55 -22.22 -6.11
CA PRO A 422 4.39 -21.85 -7.51
C PRO A 422 5.61 -22.11 -8.41
N ILE A 423 6.82 -21.90 -7.91
CA ILE A 423 8.07 -22.14 -8.65
C ILE A 423 8.22 -23.65 -8.88
N ASN A 424 8.11 -24.45 -7.81
CA ASN A 424 8.12 -25.92 -7.84
C ASN A 424 7.04 -26.50 -8.78
N LYS A 425 5.82 -25.93 -8.77
CA LYS A 425 4.74 -26.31 -9.70
C LYS A 425 5.16 -26.10 -11.17
N GLY A 426 5.88 -25.01 -11.46
CA GLY A 426 6.50 -24.77 -12.76
C GLY A 426 7.65 -25.73 -13.07
N GLU A 427 8.48 -26.08 -12.09
CA GLU A 427 9.60 -27.02 -12.24
C GLU A 427 9.14 -28.44 -12.56
N LEU A 428 8.09 -28.94 -11.89
CA LEU A 428 7.50 -30.24 -12.17
C LEU A 428 6.93 -30.33 -13.59
N VAL A 429 6.26 -29.28 -14.06
CA VAL A 429 5.78 -29.18 -15.46
C VAL A 429 6.96 -29.15 -16.44
N LYS A 430 8.00 -28.35 -16.16
CA LYS A 430 9.21 -28.22 -16.97
C LYS A 430 9.96 -29.55 -17.11
N ALA A 431 10.15 -30.26 -15.99
CA ALA A 431 10.83 -31.55 -15.93
C ALA A 431 10.08 -32.64 -16.71
N ALA A 432 8.75 -32.57 -16.76
CA ALA A 432 7.90 -33.45 -17.56
C ALA A 432 7.69 -32.95 -19.03
N GLY A 433 8.42 -31.91 -19.46
CA GLY A 433 8.45 -31.43 -20.85
C GLY A 433 7.34 -30.45 -21.24
N GLY A 434 6.53 -29.97 -20.29
CA GLY A 434 5.51 -28.94 -20.54
C GLY A 434 6.14 -27.60 -20.95
N ALA A 435 5.50 -26.91 -21.90
CA ALA A 435 6.01 -25.67 -22.48
C ALA A 435 5.56 -24.40 -21.71
N ALA A 436 4.37 -24.43 -21.12
CA ALA A 436 3.81 -23.33 -20.33
C ALA A 436 2.81 -23.84 -19.27
N LEU A 437 2.48 -22.97 -18.32
CA LEU A 437 1.60 -23.23 -17.18
C LEU A 437 0.41 -22.27 -17.18
N VAL A 438 -0.79 -22.77 -16.89
CA VAL A 438 -1.92 -21.91 -16.49
C VAL A 438 -2.37 -22.32 -15.10
N VAL A 439 -2.22 -21.41 -14.14
CA VAL A 439 -2.64 -21.62 -12.76
C VAL A 439 -4.11 -21.24 -12.63
N LEU A 440 -4.92 -22.17 -12.13
CA LEU A 440 -6.36 -22.05 -12.00
C LEU A 440 -6.74 -21.75 -10.54
N ASN A 441 -7.33 -20.59 -10.26
CA ASN A 441 -7.81 -20.24 -8.92
C ASN A 441 -8.84 -21.25 -8.40
N GLN A 442 -8.77 -21.53 -7.10
CA GLN A 442 -9.80 -22.30 -6.39
C GLN A 442 -10.97 -21.39 -5.99
N PHE A 443 -12.13 -21.98 -5.66
CA PHE A 443 -13.35 -21.21 -5.36
C PHE A 443 -13.21 -20.25 -4.16
N TRP A 444 -12.31 -20.54 -3.21
CA TRP A 444 -12.03 -19.71 -2.05
C TRP A 444 -11.04 -18.56 -2.34
N ASN A 445 -10.34 -18.60 -3.47
CA ASN A 445 -9.52 -17.47 -3.94
C ASN A 445 -10.21 -16.64 -5.03
N ASN A 446 -11.22 -17.20 -5.70
CA ASN A 446 -12.19 -16.49 -6.52
C ASN A 446 -11.57 -15.41 -7.44
N PHE A 447 -11.75 -14.11 -7.16
CA PHE A 447 -11.22 -13.02 -7.99
C PHE A 447 -9.77 -12.61 -7.69
N THR A 448 -9.19 -12.98 -6.53
CA THR A 448 -7.82 -12.57 -6.19
C THR A 448 -6.80 -13.40 -6.96
N ILE A 449 -6.18 -12.77 -7.95
CA ILE A 449 -5.07 -13.34 -8.74
C ILE A 449 -3.74 -13.01 -8.04
N LYS A 450 -2.73 -13.87 -8.20
CA LYS A 450 -1.37 -13.67 -7.66
C LYS A 450 -0.34 -13.62 -8.80
N SER A 451 0.45 -12.55 -8.90
CA SER A 451 1.59 -12.39 -9.83
C SER A 451 2.78 -13.30 -9.48
N GLU A 452 2.59 -14.61 -9.53
CA GLU A 452 3.57 -15.59 -9.04
C GLU A 452 4.81 -15.71 -9.97
N PRO A 453 6.02 -15.92 -9.42
CA PRO A 453 7.22 -16.26 -10.17
C PRO A 453 7.22 -17.75 -10.57
N HIS A 454 7.77 -18.06 -11.75
CA HIS A 454 7.81 -19.42 -12.29
C HIS A 454 9.07 -19.65 -13.16
N VAL A 455 9.49 -20.92 -13.31
CA VAL A 455 10.62 -21.32 -14.19
C VAL A 455 10.27 -21.57 -15.66
N ILE A 456 8.98 -21.44 -16.01
CA ILE A 456 8.39 -21.59 -17.34
C ILE A 456 7.29 -20.54 -17.54
N PRO A 457 7.01 -20.13 -18.80
CA PRO A 457 5.97 -19.15 -19.10
C PRO A 457 4.63 -19.51 -18.45
N ALA A 458 4.00 -18.56 -17.77
CA ALA A 458 2.84 -18.82 -16.94
C ALA A 458 1.79 -17.71 -16.96
N ALA A 459 0.54 -18.06 -16.65
CA ALA A 459 -0.54 -17.11 -16.36
C ALA A 459 -1.45 -17.68 -15.26
N HIS A 460 -1.76 -16.86 -14.25
CA HIS A 460 -2.68 -17.18 -13.17
C HIS A 460 -4.04 -16.55 -13.45
N LEU A 461 -5.11 -17.36 -13.50
CA LEU A 461 -6.47 -16.90 -13.80
C LEU A 461 -7.35 -16.90 -12.54
N ASN A 462 -8.32 -15.99 -12.48
CA ASN A 462 -9.39 -16.01 -11.47
C ASN A 462 -10.27 -17.28 -11.62
N HIS A 463 -11.08 -17.59 -10.60
CA HIS A 463 -11.83 -18.84 -10.55
C HIS A 463 -12.89 -18.94 -11.66
N GLN A 464 -13.59 -17.85 -11.97
CA GLN A 464 -14.64 -17.85 -12.99
C GLN A 464 -14.07 -18.12 -14.39
N ASP A 465 -12.94 -17.50 -14.72
CA ASP A 465 -12.25 -17.72 -15.99
C ASP A 465 -11.55 -19.08 -16.03
N SER A 466 -11.05 -19.55 -14.90
CA SER A 466 -10.54 -20.92 -14.75
C SER A 466 -11.60 -21.97 -15.10
N LEU A 467 -12.85 -21.79 -14.65
CA LEU A 467 -13.96 -22.67 -15.02
C LEU A 467 -14.27 -22.62 -16.53
N LYS A 468 -14.19 -21.44 -17.16
CA LYS A 468 -14.39 -21.28 -18.63
C LYS A 468 -13.29 -21.99 -19.42
N VAL A 469 -12.03 -21.87 -19.01
CA VAL A 469 -10.87 -22.56 -19.63
C VAL A 469 -10.97 -24.09 -19.46
N VAL A 470 -11.36 -24.58 -18.28
CA VAL A 470 -11.59 -26.01 -18.06
C VAL A 470 -12.78 -26.53 -18.89
N ASN A 471 -13.87 -25.77 -18.99
CA ASN A 471 -15.02 -26.14 -19.84
C ASN A 471 -14.62 -26.23 -21.32
N TYR A 472 -13.83 -25.27 -21.83
CA TYR A 472 -13.27 -25.33 -23.18
C TYR A 472 -12.42 -26.59 -23.40
N PHE A 473 -11.50 -26.90 -22.48
CA PHE A 473 -10.67 -28.11 -22.56
C PHE A 473 -11.50 -29.40 -22.62
N LEU A 474 -12.64 -29.46 -21.93
CA LEU A 474 -13.51 -30.63 -21.89
C LEU A 474 -14.49 -30.74 -23.07
N THR A 475 -14.66 -29.70 -23.88
CA THR A 475 -15.66 -29.66 -24.96
C THR A 475 -15.09 -29.48 -26.37
N GLU A 476 -13.89 -28.91 -26.51
CA GLU A 476 -13.28 -28.64 -27.81
C GLU A 476 -12.57 -29.87 -28.41
N VAL A 477 -12.60 -30.01 -29.75
CA VAL A 477 -11.89 -31.07 -30.47
C VAL A 477 -10.46 -30.63 -30.78
N ASN A 478 -9.51 -31.07 -29.95
CA ASN A 478 -8.10 -30.62 -29.89
C ASN A 478 -7.95 -29.20 -29.29
N PRO A 479 -8.20 -29.02 -27.98
CA PRO A 479 -8.11 -27.72 -27.33
C PRO A 479 -6.69 -27.15 -27.41
N THR A 480 -6.58 -25.88 -27.81
CA THR A 480 -5.31 -25.13 -27.91
C THR A 480 -5.41 -23.80 -27.19
N ALA A 481 -4.28 -23.29 -26.71
CA ALA A 481 -4.16 -21.96 -26.12
C ALA A 481 -2.79 -21.33 -26.43
N THR A 482 -2.66 -20.03 -26.15
CA THR A 482 -1.39 -19.31 -26.07
C THR A 482 -1.43 -18.29 -24.94
N ILE A 483 -0.26 -17.87 -24.46
CA ILE A 483 -0.13 -16.85 -23.40
C ILE A 483 0.56 -15.63 -24.01
N PHE A 484 0.01 -14.44 -23.77
CA PHE A 484 0.58 -13.19 -24.24
C PHE A 484 0.78 -12.20 -23.10
N PHE A 485 2.01 -11.70 -23.02
CA PHE A 485 2.51 -10.89 -21.94
C PHE A 485 2.38 -9.40 -22.26
N LYS A 486 1.89 -8.62 -21.29
CA LYS A 486 1.69 -7.16 -21.42
C LYS A 486 2.56 -6.35 -20.45
N GLY A 487 3.46 -7.01 -19.72
CA GLY A 487 4.31 -6.39 -18.71
C GLY A 487 3.53 -5.94 -17.47
N THR A 488 4.10 -4.98 -16.75
CA THR A 488 3.46 -4.36 -15.59
C THR A 488 2.56 -3.22 -16.02
N LEU A 489 1.27 -3.31 -15.67
CA LEU A 489 0.28 -2.26 -15.93
C LEU A 489 -0.14 -1.61 -14.61
N TYR A 490 -0.53 -0.33 -14.67
CA TYR A 490 -1.01 0.47 -13.54
C TYR A 490 -2.40 1.04 -13.88
N GLY A 491 -3.30 1.14 -12.90
CA GLY A 491 -4.71 1.49 -13.14
C GLY A 491 -5.51 0.38 -13.86
N ALA A 492 -4.99 -0.85 -13.90
CA ALA A 492 -5.51 -1.93 -14.74
C ALA A 492 -6.30 -3.02 -13.97
N ARG A 493 -6.51 -2.80 -12.67
CA ARG A 493 -7.38 -3.57 -11.76
C ARG A 493 -8.13 -2.58 -10.87
N ARG A 494 -9.43 -2.76 -10.70
CA ARG A 494 -10.28 -1.97 -9.79
C ARG A 494 -9.78 -2.16 -8.36
N ALA A 495 -9.31 -1.10 -7.71
CA ALA A 495 -8.63 -1.19 -6.42
C ALA A 495 -8.77 0.09 -5.55
N PRO A 496 -8.65 -0.03 -4.21
CA PRO A 496 -8.52 -1.28 -3.45
C PRO A 496 -9.80 -2.13 -3.44
N ALA A 497 -9.64 -3.45 -3.42
CA ALA A 497 -10.68 -4.42 -3.12
C ALA A 497 -10.17 -5.39 -2.02
N VAL A 498 -11.02 -5.89 -1.14
CA VAL A 498 -10.63 -6.81 -0.06
C VAL A 498 -10.23 -8.15 -0.66
N ALA A 499 -8.98 -8.56 -0.46
CA ALA A 499 -8.46 -9.81 -1.00
C ALA A 499 -9.25 -11.02 -0.47
N SER A 500 -9.49 -12.02 -1.30
CA SER A 500 -10.33 -13.19 -1.01
C SER A 500 -9.89 -13.91 0.27
N PHE A 501 -8.58 -14.06 0.43
CA PHE A 501 -7.93 -14.77 1.52
C PHE A 501 -7.90 -14.00 2.84
N SER A 502 -8.20 -12.69 2.88
CA SER A 502 -8.12 -11.95 4.15
C SER A 502 -9.13 -12.50 5.16
N SER A 503 -8.76 -12.76 6.41
CA SER A 503 -9.75 -13.19 7.41
C SER A 503 -10.78 -12.09 7.67
N ARG A 504 -12.05 -12.41 7.42
CA ARG A 504 -13.23 -11.60 7.77
C ARG A 504 -13.71 -11.92 9.19
N GLY A 505 -14.36 -10.95 9.83
CA GLY A 505 -15.06 -11.09 11.11
C GLY A 505 -16.50 -11.61 10.98
N PRO A 506 -17.30 -11.56 12.07
CA PRO A 506 -16.98 -11.05 13.40
C PRO A 506 -15.94 -11.90 14.15
N SER A 507 -15.33 -11.31 15.20
CA SER A 507 -14.57 -12.08 16.19
C SER A 507 -15.49 -13.04 16.95
N LEU A 508 -14.94 -14.22 17.29
CA LEU A 508 -15.61 -15.24 18.10
C LEU A 508 -15.26 -15.15 19.60
N VAL A 509 -14.31 -14.29 20.00
CA VAL A 509 -13.71 -14.30 21.35
C VAL A 509 -13.54 -12.93 22.01
N ASN A 510 -13.72 -11.81 21.29
CA ASN A 510 -13.55 -10.46 21.82
C ASN A 510 -14.83 -9.81 22.39
N GLY A 511 -15.92 -10.58 22.53
CA GLY A 511 -17.20 -10.09 23.09
C GLY A 511 -18.07 -9.28 22.13
N GLY A 512 -17.74 -9.23 20.83
CA GLY A 512 -18.55 -8.59 19.79
C GLY A 512 -18.01 -7.25 19.27
N ILE A 513 -16.75 -6.91 19.56
CA ILE A 513 -16.07 -5.74 19.00
C ILE A 513 -15.77 -5.97 17.52
N LEU A 514 -16.07 -4.97 16.69
CA LEU A 514 -15.86 -5.00 15.24
C LEU A 514 -14.38 -5.28 14.91
N LYS A 515 -14.15 -6.25 14.02
CA LYS A 515 -12.85 -6.56 13.42
C LYS A 515 -13.06 -7.00 11.95
N PRO A 516 -12.06 -6.84 11.04
CA PRO A 516 -10.76 -6.21 11.27
C PRO A 516 -10.92 -4.70 11.58
N ASP A 517 -9.88 -4.04 12.07
CA ASP A 517 -9.96 -2.60 12.31
C ASP A 517 -9.89 -1.83 10.98
N ILE A 518 -9.05 -2.28 10.05
CA ILE A 518 -8.78 -1.61 8.77
C ILE A 518 -8.23 -2.60 7.72
N ILE A 519 -8.22 -2.22 6.43
CA ILE A 519 -7.47 -2.93 5.37
C ILE A 519 -6.31 -2.06 4.82
N GLY A 520 -5.27 -2.74 4.33
CA GLY A 520 -4.12 -2.11 3.65
C GLY A 520 -3.61 -2.94 2.46
N PRO A 521 -2.62 -2.43 1.70
CA PRO A 521 -2.09 -3.13 0.51
C PRO A 521 -1.43 -4.47 0.86
N GLY A 522 -1.98 -5.57 0.34
CA GLY A 522 -1.58 -6.94 0.70
C GLY A 522 -1.63 -7.97 -0.43
N VAL A 523 -1.70 -7.54 -1.70
CA VAL A 523 -1.66 -8.39 -2.90
C VAL A 523 -0.62 -7.84 -3.89
N ASP A 524 0.15 -8.72 -4.52
CA ASP A 524 1.23 -8.38 -5.48
C ASP A 524 2.28 -7.41 -4.93
N ILE A 525 2.60 -7.48 -3.63
CA ILE A 525 3.45 -6.49 -2.97
C ILE A 525 4.92 -6.81 -3.24
N LEU A 526 5.65 -5.86 -3.84
CA LEU A 526 7.09 -6.00 -4.12
C LEU A 526 7.88 -5.46 -2.92
N SER A 527 8.73 -6.31 -2.33
CA SER A 527 9.70 -5.93 -1.30
C SER A 527 10.93 -6.84 -1.37
N ALA A 528 11.91 -6.55 -0.52
CA ALA A 528 13.15 -7.32 -0.39
C ALA A 528 12.87 -8.81 -0.16
N TRP A 529 13.75 -9.68 -0.65
CA TRP A 529 13.71 -11.12 -0.38
C TRP A 529 15.10 -11.65 -0.05
N HIS A 530 15.17 -12.89 0.42
CA HIS A 530 16.42 -13.49 0.90
C HIS A 530 17.26 -14.17 -0.19
N GLU A 531 16.63 -14.70 -1.24
CA GLU A 531 17.26 -15.40 -2.37
C GLU A 531 16.63 -15.00 -3.72
N GLU A 532 17.31 -15.28 -4.84
CA GLU A 532 16.78 -14.97 -6.18
C GLU A 532 15.57 -15.85 -6.54
N VAL A 533 14.48 -15.24 -7.01
CA VAL A 533 13.20 -15.94 -7.26
C VAL A 533 12.99 -16.29 -8.74
N GLY A 534 13.10 -17.58 -9.04
CA GLY A 534 12.99 -18.12 -10.40
C GLY A 534 14.17 -17.73 -11.30
N PRO A 535 14.08 -17.93 -12.64
CA PRO A 535 15.16 -17.58 -13.54
C PRO A 535 15.34 -16.06 -13.64
N ASN A 536 16.59 -15.61 -13.77
CA ASN A 536 16.91 -14.24 -14.16
C ASN A 536 17.25 -14.17 -15.66
N PRO A 537 16.25 -14.09 -16.57
CA PRO A 537 16.49 -14.05 -18.01
C PRO A 537 17.11 -12.73 -18.50
N SER A 538 17.25 -11.75 -17.60
CA SER A 538 17.69 -10.40 -17.92
C SER A 538 19.17 -10.15 -17.57
N GLY A 539 19.67 -10.76 -16.49
CA GLY A 539 20.98 -10.46 -15.92
C GLY A 539 21.16 -9.01 -15.45
N GLU A 540 20.08 -8.21 -15.35
CA GLU A 540 20.17 -6.75 -15.22
C GLU A 540 20.53 -6.24 -13.81
N THR A 541 20.44 -7.08 -12.78
CA THR A 541 20.54 -6.63 -11.38
C THR A 541 20.77 -7.79 -10.41
N ASP A 542 21.77 -7.66 -9.53
CA ASP A 542 22.06 -8.58 -8.41
C ASP A 542 21.14 -8.36 -7.18
N LYS A 543 20.13 -7.49 -7.29
CA LYS A 543 19.27 -7.07 -6.18
C LYS A 543 18.04 -7.97 -6.05
N ILE A 544 17.76 -8.41 -4.83
CA ILE A 544 16.89 -9.56 -4.55
C ILE A 544 15.51 -9.10 -4.06
N PHE A 545 14.51 -9.16 -4.94
CA PHE A 545 13.13 -8.74 -4.67
C PHE A 545 12.12 -9.82 -5.05
N ASN A 546 11.00 -9.89 -4.34
CA ASN A 546 9.90 -10.82 -4.64
C ASN A 546 8.52 -10.15 -4.50
N PHE A 547 7.50 -10.68 -5.19
CA PHE A 547 6.09 -10.39 -4.92
C PHE A 547 5.57 -11.31 -3.82
N ALA A 548 4.85 -10.76 -2.84
CA ALA A 548 4.17 -11.54 -1.81
C ALA A 548 2.75 -11.03 -1.53
N PHE A 549 1.97 -11.86 -0.82
CA PHE A 549 0.53 -11.76 -0.64
C PHE A 549 0.16 -12.14 0.80
N GLY A 550 -0.80 -11.45 1.40
CA GLY A 550 -1.28 -11.74 2.75
C GLY A 550 -1.61 -10.48 3.54
N CYS A 551 -2.35 -10.60 4.64
CA CYS A 551 -2.34 -9.55 5.67
C CYS A 551 -0.92 -9.33 6.22
N SER A 552 0.00 -10.29 6.04
CA SER A 552 1.41 -10.18 6.37
C SER A 552 2.12 -9.05 5.63
N MET A 553 1.64 -8.66 4.45
CA MET A 553 2.17 -7.53 3.69
C MET A 553 1.37 -6.24 3.95
N ALA A 554 0.10 -6.32 4.34
CA ALA A 554 -0.69 -5.16 4.76
C ALA A 554 -0.29 -4.63 6.15
N THR A 555 0.05 -5.53 7.08
CA THR A 555 0.50 -5.24 8.44
C THR A 555 1.69 -4.27 8.49
N PRO A 556 2.83 -4.52 7.79
CA PRO A 556 3.96 -3.60 7.78
C PRO A 556 3.67 -2.27 7.06
N HIS A 557 2.75 -2.23 6.07
CA HIS A 557 2.30 -0.93 5.53
C HIS A 557 1.68 -0.08 6.65
N LEU A 558 0.77 -0.67 7.44
CA LEU A 558 0.13 0.03 8.56
C LEU A 558 1.07 0.31 9.74
N ALA A 559 2.07 -0.54 9.99
CA ALA A 559 3.14 -0.26 10.96
C ALA A 559 4.00 0.93 10.51
N GLY A 560 4.32 1.02 9.22
CA GLY A 560 4.96 2.20 8.64
C GLY A 560 4.09 3.46 8.76
N VAL A 561 2.77 3.38 8.49
CA VAL A 561 1.85 4.52 8.70
C VAL A 561 1.84 4.94 10.19
N ALA A 562 1.74 3.99 11.12
CA ALA A 562 1.82 4.27 12.55
C ALA A 562 3.15 4.95 12.93
N ALA A 563 4.27 4.57 12.30
CA ALA A 563 5.56 5.22 12.52
C ALA A 563 5.63 6.65 11.94
N LEU A 564 5.03 6.92 10.78
CA LEU A 564 4.90 8.28 10.25
C LEU A 564 4.06 9.16 11.19
N LEU A 565 2.98 8.62 11.75
CA LEU A 565 2.12 9.32 12.72
C LEU A 565 2.84 9.56 14.06
N ASN A 566 3.55 8.57 14.59
CA ASN A 566 4.34 8.68 15.82
C ASN A 566 5.51 9.69 15.69
N SER A 567 6.05 9.88 14.48
CA SER A 567 7.06 10.92 14.21
C SER A 567 6.45 12.32 14.16
N SER A 568 5.22 12.46 13.62
CA SER A 568 4.48 13.73 13.56
C SER A 568 3.83 14.14 14.88
N HIS A 569 3.37 13.17 15.67
CA HIS A 569 2.59 13.33 16.90
C HIS A 569 3.14 12.41 18.01
N PRO A 570 4.35 12.70 18.54
CA PRO A 570 5.07 11.83 19.48
C PRO A 570 4.46 11.79 20.90
N ASP A 571 3.37 12.51 21.14
CA ASP A 571 2.58 12.54 22.37
C ASP A 571 1.28 11.71 22.28
N TRP A 572 0.92 11.20 21.09
CA TRP A 572 -0.29 10.39 20.90
C TRP A 572 -0.15 8.98 21.50
N SER A 573 -1.23 8.51 22.13
CA SER A 573 -1.32 7.12 22.61
C SER A 573 -1.43 6.12 21.44
N PRO A 574 -1.19 4.81 21.69
CA PRO A 574 -1.53 3.75 20.74
C PRO A 574 -3.00 3.76 20.31
N ALA A 575 -3.93 4.13 21.19
CA ALA A 575 -5.34 4.28 20.88
C ALA A 575 -5.63 5.51 20.01
N ALA A 576 -4.94 6.63 20.24
CA ALA A 576 -5.00 7.83 19.42
C ALA A 576 -4.51 7.57 17.98
N ILE A 577 -3.33 6.96 17.82
CA ILE A 577 -2.78 6.58 16.50
C ILE A 577 -3.71 5.60 15.79
N LYS A 578 -4.18 4.54 16.49
CA LYS A 578 -5.18 3.60 15.95
C LYS A 578 -6.46 4.30 15.54
N SER A 579 -6.97 5.22 16.37
CA SER A 579 -8.18 5.98 16.08
C SER A 579 -8.01 6.82 14.82
N ALA A 580 -6.92 7.58 14.70
CA ALA A 580 -6.70 8.46 13.55
C ALA A 580 -6.60 7.67 12.24
N ILE A 581 -5.93 6.51 12.27
CA ILE A 581 -5.86 5.55 11.15
C ILE A 581 -7.27 5.06 10.75
N MET A 582 -8.13 4.73 11.72
CA MET A 582 -9.47 4.20 11.45
C MET A 582 -10.47 5.29 11.04
N THR A 583 -10.50 6.45 11.70
CA THR A 583 -11.56 7.45 11.50
C THR A 583 -11.46 8.20 10.18
N THR A 584 -10.29 8.16 9.53
CA THR A 584 -10.04 8.81 8.23
C THR A 584 -9.97 7.82 7.06
N ALA A 585 -10.16 6.52 7.31
CA ALA A 585 -10.15 5.47 6.30
C ALA A 585 -11.28 5.65 5.26
N HIS A 586 -11.01 5.32 4.00
CA HIS A 586 -11.94 5.47 2.89
C HIS A 586 -12.59 4.13 2.50
N THR A 587 -13.87 4.17 2.13
CA THR A 587 -14.66 3.01 1.70
C THR A 587 -14.93 2.97 0.19
N LEU A 588 -14.30 3.87 -0.57
CA LEU A 588 -14.41 3.96 -2.03
C LEU A 588 -13.09 3.60 -2.70
N ASP A 589 -13.17 2.92 -3.83
CA ASP A 589 -12.05 2.66 -4.72
C ASP A 589 -11.64 3.89 -5.53
N ARG A 590 -10.60 3.73 -6.38
CA ARG A 590 -10.09 4.78 -7.27
C ARG A 590 -11.06 5.26 -8.35
N GLU A 591 -12.16 4.53 -8.60
CA GLU A 591 -13.24 4.94 -9.50
C GLU A 591 -14.39 5.65 -8.74
N GLY A 592 -14.26 5.85 -7.42
CA GLY A 592 -15.28 6.44 -6.57
C GLY A 592 -16.44 5.50 -6.22
N LYS A 593 -16.30 4.19 -6.48
CA LYS A 593 -17.32 3.17 -6.21
C LYS A 593 -17.00 2.45 -4.88
N PRO A 594 -17.96 1.79 -4.21
CA PRO A 594 -17.68 1.06 -2.97
C PRO A 594 -16.61 -0.02 -3.16
N ILE A 595 -15.62 -0.07 -2.24
CA ILE A 595 -14.61 -1.14 -2.16
C ILE A 595 -15.32 -2.50 -2.20
N THR A 596 -14.85 -3.43 -3.04
CA THR A 596 -15.47 -4.75 -3.23
C THR A 596 -14.78 -5.85 -2.46
N ASP A 597 -15.49 -6.95 -2.21
CA ASP A 597 -14.94 -8.17 -1.64
C ASP A 597 -14.58 -9.16 -2.78
N GLU A 598 -13.30 -9.54 -2.95
CA GLU A 598 -12.85 -10.48 -4.00
C GLU A 598 -13.20 -11.95 -3.70
N LEU A 599 -13.61 -12.29 -2.46
CA LEU A 599 -14.23 -13.58 -2.10
C LEU A 599 -15.71 -13.64 -2.54
N SER A 600 -16.39 -12.49 -2.64
CA SER A 600 -17.79 -12.45 -3.09
C SER A 600 -17.94 -12.89 -4.54
N GLY A 601 -19.00 -13.64 -4.84
CA GLY A 601 -19.20 -14.27 -6.15
C GLY A 601 -19.30 -13.29 -7.33
N ASN A 602 -19.62 -12.01 -7.08
CA ASN A 602 -19.88 -11.01 -8.12
C ASN A 602 -19.05 -9.72 -7.99
N MET A 603 -18.03 -9.68 -7.11
CA MET A 603 -17.41 -8.41 -6.66
C MET A 603 -18.43 -7.45 -6.05
N ASP A 604 -19.25 -7.97 -5.14
CA ASP A 604 -20.19 -7.24 -4.31
C ASP A 604 -19.43 -6.28 -3.35
N PRO A 605 -20.06 -5.20 -2.83
CA PRO A 605 -19.44 -4.31 -1.85
C PRO A 605 -18.94 -5.06 -0.60
N ALA A 606 -17.77 -4.67 -0.10
CA ALA A 606 -17.17 -5.24 1.10
C ALA A 606 -17.88 -4.75 2.37
N SER A 607 -18.31 -5.68 3.20
CA SER A 607 -18.96 -5.38 4.49
C SER A 607 -17.96 -4.85 5.52
N VAL A 608 -18.48 -4.27 6.62
CA VAL A 608 -17.66 -3.82 7.76
C VAL A 608 -16.88 -4.98 8.43
N PHE A 609 -17.30 -6.23 8.23
CA PHE A 609 -16.55 -7.41 8.67
C PHE A 609 -15.44 -7.86 7.70
N ALA A 610 -15.43 -7.34 6.47
CA ALA A 610 -14.38 -7.57 5.48
C ALA A 610 -13.33 -6.45 5.46
N MET A 611 -13.77 -5.18 5.47
CA MET A 611 -12.88 -4.01 5.38
C MET A 611 -12.64 -3.27 6.71
N GLY A 612 -13.40 -3.55 7.77
CA GLY A 612 -13.33 -2.78 9.02
C GLY A 612 -13.77 -1.34 8.81
N ALA A 613 -12.90 -0.39 9.13
CA ALA A 613 -13.08 1.01 8.80
C ALA A 613 -12.95 1.33 7.29
N GLY A 614 -12.37 0.45 6.47
CA GLY A 614 -12.06 0.73 5.06
C GLY A 614 -10.55 0.70 4.80
N HIS A 615 -10.11 1.30 3.69
CA HIS A 615 -8.69 1.36 3.32
C HIS A 615 -8.01 2.62 3.88
N VAL A 616 -6.75 2.46 4.30
CA VAL A 616 -6.01 3.51 4.99
C VAL A 616 -5.75 4.74 4.11
N ASP A 617 -5.95 5.92 4.69
CA ASP A 617 -5.51 7.21 4.14
C ASP A 617 -4.49 7.84 5.11
N PRO A 618 -3.18 7.62 4.89
CA PRO A 618 -2.14 8.12 5.81
C PRO A 618 -2.15 9.64 5.92
N SER A 619 -2.37 10.34 4.80
CA SER A 619 -2.32 11.80 4.71
C SER A 619 -3.46 12.45 5.50
N LYS A 620 -4.66 11.86 5.52
CA LYS A 620 -5.74 12.30 6.43
C LYS A 620 -5.52 11.84 7.87
N ALA A 621 -4.96 10.65 8.11
CA ALA A 621 -4.71 10.15 9.47
C ALA A 621 -3.74 11.04 10.27
N ASN A 622 -2.94 11.88 9.62
CA ASN A 622 -2.09 12.87 10.28
C ASN A 622 -2.85 14.13 10.74
N ASP A 623 -4.07 14.37 10.30
CA ASP A 623 -4.90 15.52 10.69
C ASP A 623 -6.37 15.06 10.76
N PRO A 624 -6.72 14.18 11.72
CA PRO A 624 -8.05 13.57 11.79
C PRO A 624 -9.10 14.52 12.36
N GLY A 625 -8.70 15.63 12.99
CA GLY A 625 -9.58 16.51 13.76
C GLY A 625 -9.92 15.93 15.14
N LEU A 626 -10.60 14.77 15.19
CA LEU A 626 -10.96 14.09 16.43
C LEU A 626 -10.42 12.66 16.50
N ILE A 627 -10.07 12.22 17.72
CA ILE A 627 -9.69 10.84 18.05
C ILE A 627 -10.57 10.26 19.17
N TYR A 628 -10.69 8.94 19.20
CA TYR A 628 -11.27 8.14 20.27
C TYR A 628 -10.11 7.51 21.07
N ASP A 629 -9.63 8.21 22.09
CA ASP A 629 -8.56 7.72 22.97
C ASP A 629 -9.13 6.74 24.03
N ILE A 630 -8.28 5.84 24.53
CA ILE A 630 -8.63 4.77 25.49
C ILE A 630 -7.47 4.58 26.48
N ARG A 631 -7.77 4.64 27.78
CA ARG A 631 -6.76 4.44 28.84
C ARG A 631 -6.54 2.94 29.14
N PRO A 632 -5.35 2.49 29.58
CA PRO A 632 -5.08 1.09 29.90
C PRO A 632 -6.10 0.47 30.89
N GLU A 633 -6.58 1.26 31.85
CA GLU A 633 -7.59 0.88 32.84
C GLU A 633 -8.95 0.55 32.23
N GLU A 634 -9.29 1.14 31.07
CA GLU A 634 -10.56 0.89 30.38
C GLU A 634 -10.55 -0.45 29.63
N TYR A 635 -9.41 -0.83 29.07
CA TYR A 635 -9.22 -2.19 28.54
C TYR A 635 -9.33 -3.25 29.66
N ILE A 636 -8.79 -2.99 30.85
CA ILE A 636 -8.97 -3.85 32.03
C ILE A 636 -10.45 -3.90 32.44
N GLY A 637 -11.14 -2.75 32.46
CA GLY A 637 -12.58 -2.65 32.67
C GLY A 637 -13.41 -3.46 31.66
N TYR A 638 -12.95 -3.55 30.40
CA TYR A 638 -13.53 -4.39 29.35
C TYR A 638 -13.32 -5.89 29.58
N LEU A 639 -12.12 -6.32 30.03
CA LEU A 639 -11.88 -7.72 30.39
C LEU A 639 -12.78 -8.16 31.56
N CYS A 640 -12.99 -7.27 32.53
CA CYS A 640 -13.89 -7.49 33.66
C CYS A 640 -15.39 -7.44 33.31
N GLY A 641 -15.80 -6.48 32.47
CA GLY A 641 -17.20 -6.26 32.09
C GLY A 641 -17.65 -7.10 30.90
N GLY A 642 -17.18 -6.74 29.70
CA GLY A 642 -17.60 -7.35 28.44
C GLY A 642 -17.18 -8.81 28.26
N LEU A 643 -16.00 -9.20 28.79
CA LEU A 643 -15.54 -10.60 28.72
C LEU A 643 -15.77 -11.42 30.00
N LYS A 644 -16.10 -10.77 31.13
CA LYS A 644 -16.47 -11.41 32.41
C LYS A 644 -15.39 -12.36 32.93
N TYR A 645 -14.11 -11.99 32.75
CA TYR A 645 -12.97 -12.81 33.14
C TYR A 645 -12.92 -13.05 34.65
N SER A 646 -12.56 -14.28 35.04
CA SER A 646 -12.20 -14.58 36.43
C SER A 646 -10.92 -13.86 36.84
N LYS A 647 -10.59 -13.87 38.15
CA LYS A 647 -9.33 -13.32 38.67
C LYS A 647 -8.11 -13.96 37.99
N GLU A 648 -8.20 -15.25 37.71
CA GLU A 648 -7.17 -16.09 37.09
C GLU A 648 -7.02 -15.72 35.59
N GLN A 649 -8.13 -15.67 34.85
CA GLN A 649 -8.12 -15.26 33.43
C GLN A 649 -7.65 -13.81 33.25
N LEU A 650 -7.99 -12.92 34.18
CA LEU A 650 -7.49 -11.55 34.18
C LEU A 650 -5.98 -11.52 34.44
N PHE A 651 -5.50 -12.27 35.45
CA PHE A 651 -4.06 -12.41 35.71
C PHE A 651 -3.30 -12.98 34.51
N GLU A 652 -3.85 -14.00 33.82
CA GLU A 652 -3.28 -14.56 32.59
C GLU A 652 -3.23 -13.55 31.43
N ALA A 653 -4.22 -12.66 31.33
CA ALA A 653 -4.32 -11.67 30.25
C ALA A 653 -3.42 -10.45 30.46
N VAL A 654 -3.32 -9.94 31.69
CA VAL A 654 -2.59 -8.68 32.00
C VAL A 654 -1.31 -8.87 32.82
N GLY A 655 -0.98 -10.10 33.22
CA GLY A 655 0.26 -10.42 33.95
C GLY A 655 0.43 -9.72 35.31
N ARG A 656 -0.66 -9.27 35.94
CA ARG A 656 -0.66 -8.66 37.27
C ARG A 656 -1.97 -8.95 38.02
N GLN A 657 -1.91 -9.11 39.35
CA GLN A 657 -3.10 -9.40 40.15
C GLN A 657 -3.97 -8.14 40.30
N ILE A 658 -5.14 -8.16 39.65
CA ILE A 658 -6.17 -7.13 39.73
C ILE A 658 -7.48 -7.79 40.19
N GLN A 659 -8.35 -7.04 40.86
CA GLN A 659 -9.71 -7.47 41.19
C GLN A 659 -10.73 -6.62 40.42
N CYS A 660 -11.65 -7.26 39.69
CA CYS A 660 -12.68 -6.56 38.93
C CYS A 660 -13.63 -5.72 39.80
N SER A 661 -13.77 -6.04 41.10
CA SER A 661 -14.48 -5.21 42.08
C SER A 661 -13.94 -3.79 42.21
N ASN A 662 -12.68 -3.57 41.83
CA ASN A 662 -11.98 -2.30 41.97
C ASN A 662 -11.89 -1.56 40.62
N MET A 663 -12.47 -2.13 39.56
CA MET A 663 -12.47 -1.60 38.20
C MET A 663 -13.88 -1.18 37.78
N LYS A 664 -13.98 -0.18 36.90
CA LYS A 664 -15.24 0.12 36.22
C LYS A 664 -15.48 -0.97 35.16
N ASN A 665 -16.46 -1.85 35.39
CA ASN A 665 -16.88 -2.80 34.36
C ASN A 665 -17.39 -2.06 33.12
N ILE A 666 -16.84 -2.40 31.96
CA ILE A 666 -17.16 -1.83 30.65
C ILE A 666 -17.62 -2.98 29.75
N GLU A 667 -18.84 -2.91 29.21
CA GLU A 667 -19.32 -3.87 28.22
C GLU A 667 -18.60 -3.64 26.87
N ALA A 668 -18.50 -4.68 26.04
CA ALA A 668 -17.69 -4.66 24.80
C ALA A 668 -18.08 -3.54 23.82
N ASP A 669 -19.35 -3.14 23.80
CA ASP A 669 -19.88 -2.07 22.96
C ASP A 669 -19.72 -0.66 23.58
N GLN A 670 -19.45 -0.57 24.88
CA GLN A 670 -19.21 0.68 25.63
C GLN A 670 -17.73 1.10 25.66
N LEU A 671 -16.80 0.21 25.29
CA LEU A 671 -15.39 0.56 25.14
C LEU A 671 -15.25 1.66 24.07
N ASN A 672 -14.41 2.67 24.33
CA ASN A 672 -14.36 3.90 23.53
C ASN A 672 -13.63 3.75 22.19
N LEU A 673 -14.03 2.78 21.37
CA LEU A 673 -13.45 2.50 20.07
C LEU A 673 -14.02 3.41 18.97
N PRO A 674 -13.24 3.72 17.92
CA PRO A 674 -13.69 4.45 16.72
C PRO A 674 -14.66 3.65 15.83
N SER A 675 -15.18 2.51 16.30
CA SER A 675 -16.20 1.69 15.68
C SER A 675 -17.31 1.36 16.68
N ILE A 676 -18.52 1.12 16.18
CA ILE A 676 -19.67 0.72 17.00
C ILE A 676 -20.17 -0.64 16.52
N SER A 677 -20.28 -1.58 17.45
CA SER A 677 -20.88 -2.89 17.21
C SER A 677 -21.82 -3.19 18.36
N VAL A 678 -23.08 -3.50 18.05
CA VAL A 678 -24.12 -3.76 19.06
C VAL A 678 -24.92 -5.03 18.72
N ASN A 679 -25.44 -5.68 19.75
CA ASN A 679 -26.43 -6.74 19.63
C ASN A 679 -27.78 -6.23 20.15
N LEU A 680 -28.77 -6.17 19.25
CA LEU A 680 -30.18 -5.90 19.56
C LEU A 680 -30.92 -7.22 19.67
N GLY A 681 -30.48 -8.12 20.55
CA GLY A 681 -31.09 -9.44 20.70
C GLY A 681 -32.57 -9.38 21.09
N LYS A 682 -33.30 -10.47 20.78
CA LYS A 682 -34.72 -10.65 21.12
C LYS A 682 -34.96 -10.51 22.62
N SER A 683 -35.95 -9.69 23.01
CA SER A 683 -36.34 -9.56 24.42
C SER A 683 -36.99 -10.85 24.92
N SER A 684 -36.39 -11.46 25.94
CA SER A 684 -36.98 -12.58 26.68
C SER A 684 -38.09 -12.13 27.66
N THR A 685 -38.25 -10.83 27.89
CA THR A 685 -39.24 -10.27 28.81
C THR A 685 -40.43 -9.68 28.07
N LEU A 686 -41.35 -10.55 27.62
CA LEU A 686 -42.81 -10.39 27.68
C LEU A 686 -43.52 -11.58 27.01
N ASN A 687 -44.35 -12.31 27.77
CA ASN A 687 -45.21 -13.38 27.24
C ASN A 687 -46.42 -12.82 26.48
N LYS A 688 -46.18 -12.22 25.30
CA LYS A 688 -47.20 -11.69 24.38
C LYS A 688 -46.83 -11.98 22.91
N PRO A 689 -47.80 -12.08 21.99
CA PRO A 689 -47.51 -12.18 20.56
C PRO A 689 -46.88 -10.86 20.05
N GLY A 690 -45.65 -10.93 19.55
CA GLY A 690 -44.91 -9.80 18.99
C GLY A 690 -43.44 -9.82 19.40
N VAL A 691 -42.55 -10.16 18.46
CA VAL A 691 -41.10 -10.18 18.72
C VAL A 691 -40.61 -8.74 18.90
N THR A 692 -40.39 -8.36 20.17
CA THR A 692 -39.81 -7.07 20.53
C THR A 692 -38.33 -7.26 20.76
N TYR A 693 -37.49 -6.55 20.01
CA TYR A 693 -36.04 -6.56 20.22
C TYR A 693 -35.63 -5.58 21.30
N SER A 694 -34.47 -5.80 21.90
CA SER A 694 -33.90 -4.87 22.88
C SER A 694 -33.51 -3.53 22.21
N LYS A 695 -33.62 -2.43 22.96
CA LYS A 695 -32.89 -1.20 22.67
C LYS A 695 -31.50 -1.29 23.27
N ARG A 696 -30.49 -0.68 22.63
CA ARG A 696 -29.14 -0.58 23.18
C ARG A 696 -28.58 0.82 23.00
N THR A 697 -28.07 1.41 24.07
CA THR A 697 -27.46 2.74 24.05
C THR A 697 -26.00 2.65 24.43
N VAL A 698 -25.10 3.14 23.57
CA VAL A 698 -23.65 3.19 23.82
C VAL A 698 -23.19 4.63 24.03
N SER A 699 -22.11 4.80 24.80
CA SER A 699 -21.42 6.08 24.95
C SER A 699 -20.11 6.09 24.18
N ARG A 700 -19.67 7.28 23.74
CA ARG A 700 -18.33 7.54 23.21
C ARG A 700 -17.83 8.88 23.71
N THR A 701 -16.52 9.03 23.81
CA THR A 701 -15.80 10.27 24.07
C THR A 701 -14.80 10.51 22.95
N VAL A 702 -14.75 11.74 22.46
CA VAL A 702 -13.82 12.18 21.42
C VAL A 702 -13.00 13.37 21.91
N THR A 703 -11.71 13.35 21.59
CA THR A 703 -10.75 14.41 21.95
C THR A 703 -10.41 15.20 20.69
N ASN A 704 -10.46 16.54 20.76
CA ASN A 704 -10.03 17.40 19.65
C ASN A 704 -8.51 17.48 19.58
N VAL A 705 -7.92 16.89 18.55
CA VAL A 705 -6.49 17.02 18.20
C VAL A 705 -6.25 17.93 16.98
N GLY A 706 -7.32 18.52 16.45
CA GLY A 706 -7.28 19.53 15.39
C GLY A 706 -7.31 20.96 15.93
N GLU A 707 -7.87 21.85 15.13
CA GLU A 707 -7.93 23.28 15.43
C GLU A 707 -8.84 23.59 16.63
N ALA A 708 -8.45 24.61 17.41
CA ALA A 708 -9.28 25.18 18.48
C ALA A 708 -10.47 25.97 17.90
N ASN A 709 -11.54 26.11 18.68
CA ASN A 709 -12.83 26.68 18.23
C ASN A 709 -13.48 25.91 17.07
N SER A 710 -13.26 24.59 17.00
CA SER A 710 -13.84 23.71 15.99
C SER A 710 -15.27 23.27 16.32
N VAL A 711 -16.09 23.07 15.28
CA VAL A 711 -17.48 22.61 15.39
C VAL A 711 -17.68 21.44 14.44
N PHE A 712 -18.26 20.36 14.96
CA PHE A 712 -18.56 19.13 14.24
C PHE A 712 -20.06 18.85 14.27
N SER A 713 -20.67 18.75 13.09
CA SER A 713 -22.07 18.38 12.90
C SER A 713 -22.21 16.88 12.62
N LEU A 714 -23.28 16.27 13.15
CA LEU A 714 -23.55 14.85 12.96
C LEU A 714 -24.22 14.54 11.61
N LYS A 715 -23.61 13.62 10.85
CA LYS A 715 -24.28 12.80 9.83
C LYS A 715 -24.32 11.33 10.29
N VAL A 716 -25.44 10.65 10.06
CA VAL A 716 -25.58 9.20 10.27
C VAL A 716 -26.15 8.58 8.99
N ASP A 717 -25.71 7.37 8.71
CA ASP A 717 -26.22 6.45 7.70
C ASP A 717 -26.76 5.26 8.51
N GLU A 718 -28.09 5.15 8.61
CA GLU A 718 -28.75 4.21 9.52
C GLU A 718 -28.67 2.78 8.96
N PRO A 719 -28.21 1.77 9.74
CA PRO A 719 -28.23 0.38 9.31
C PRO A 719 -29.65 -0.08 8.97
N GLU A 720 -29.80 -0.89 7.91
CA GLU A 720 -31.11 -1.36 7.46
C GLU A 720 -31.89 -2.03 8.62
N GLY A 721 -33.14 -1.60 8.81
CA GLY A 721 -34.03 -2.06 9.89
C GLY A 721 -33.72 -1.49 11.28
N VAL A 722 -32.81 -0.51 11.43
CA VAL A 722 -32.37 0.03 12.73
C VAL A 722 -32.37 1.56 12.74
N SER A 723 -33.15 2.17 13.63
CA SER A 723 -33.03 3.61 13.90
C SER A 723 -31.92 3.91 14.91
N VAL A 724 -31.13 4.94 14.60
CA VAL A 724 -29.92 5.36 15.31
C VAL A 724 -30.06 6.81 15.78
N LYS A 725 -30.18 7.01 17.09
CA LYS A 725 -30.40 8.35 17.69
C LYS A 725 -29.18 8.77 18.50
N VAL A 726 -28.60 9.90 18.12
CA VAL A 726 -27.36 10.41 18.72
C VAL A 726 -27.63 11.71 19.49
N ASN A 727 -27.04 11.84 20.67
CA ASN A 727 -27.15 13.04 21.50
C ASN A 727 -25.81 13.41 22.18
N PRO A 728 -25.34 14.68 22.07
CA PRO A 728 -25.88 15.77 21.24
C PRO A 728 -25.71 15.48 19.74
N ARG A 729 -26.26 16.34 18.87
CA ARG A 729 -26.08 16.27 17.40
C ARG A 729 -25.01 17.22 16.85
N VAL A 730 -24.39 18.01 17.72
CA VAL A 730 -23.28 18.92 17.41
C VAL A 730 -22.27 18.81 18.56
N LEU A 731 -20.99 18.75 18.23
CA LEU A 731 -19.88 18.88 19.19
C LEU A 731 -19.13 20.18 18.89
N GLN A 732 -18.83 20.95 19.93
CA GLN A 732 -18.08 22.20 19.85
C GLN A 732 -16.91 22.12 20.83
N PHE A 733 -15.71 22.45 20.34
CA PHE A 733 -14.47 22.40 21.11
C PHE A 733 -13.85 23.80 21.11
N SER A 734 -13.63 24.35 22.29
CA SER A 734 -12.95 25.64 22.51
C SER A 734 -11.43 25.52 22.38
N GLY A 735 -10.86 24.36 22.73
CA GLY A 735 -9.40 24.15 22.75
C GLY A 735 -8.92 22.86 22.08
N LEU A 736 -7.60 22.76 21.96
CA LEU A 736 -6.88 21.51 21.70
C LEU A 736 -6.94 20.62 22.95
N ASN A 737 -6.98 19.30 22.77
CA ASN A 737 -7.09 18.27 23.80
C ASN A 737 -8.35 18.38 24.69
N GLU A 738 -9.38 19.09 24.24
CA GLU A 738 -10.69 19.12 24.89
C GLU A 738 -11.48 17.84 24.56
N GLU A 739 -11.95 17.14 25.60
CA GLU A 739 -12.81 15.95 25.48
C GLU A 739 -14.30 16.35 25.40
N LYS A 740 -15.08 15.65 24.55
CA LYS A 740 -16.55 15.69 24.54
C LYS A 740 -17.13 14.29 24.41
N SER A 741 -18.17 14.00 25.21
CA SER A 741 -18.91 12.73 25.13
C SER A 741 -20.25 12.87 24.44
N TYR A 742 -20.68 11.79 23.78
CA TYR A 742 -22.01 11.65 23.18
C TYR A 742 -22.55 10.22 23.36
N THR A 743 -23.86 10.05 23.23
CA THR A 743 -24.53 8.75 23.28
C THR A 743 -25.19 8.40 21.96
N VAL A 744 -25.33 7.10 21.67
CA VAL A 744 -25.99 6.55 20.49
C VAL A 744 -26.97 5.46 20.92
N GLU A 745 -28.29 5.70 20.81
CA GLU A 745 -29.35 4.72 20.98
C GLU A 745 -29.64 4.01 19.64
N PHE A 746 -29.61 2.67 19.67
CA PHE A 746 -30.01 1.78 18.60
C PHE A 746 -31.34 1.10 18.94
N SER A 747 -32.24 1.02 17.96
CA SER A 747 -33.54 0.35 18.10
C SER A 747 -34.09 -0.14 16.77
N THR A 748 -34.79 -1.28 16.76
CA THR A 748 -35.51 -1.82 15.59
C THR A 748 -37.00 -1.95 15.90
N ASP A 749 -37.83 -1.88 14.86
CA ASP A 749 -39.30 -1.90 14.92
C ASP A 749 -39.91 -3.32 14.87
N GLY A 750 -39.07 -4.36 14.75
CA GLY A 750 -39.47 -5.76 14.84
C GLY A 750 -39.12 -6.63 13.64
N LYS A 751 -38.51 -6.08 12.58
CA LYS A 751 -38.15 -6.81 11.36
C LYS A 751 -36.68 -6.58 10.96
N PRO A 752 -35.73 -7.36 11.48
CA PRO A 752 -34.35 -7.29 10.99
C PRO A 752 -34.29 -7.79 9.53
N PRO A 753 -33.48 -7.16 8.66
CA PRO A 753 -33.34 -7.56 7.26
C PRO A 753 -32.56 -8.87 7.08
N GLY A 754 -31.78 -9.28 8.09
CA GLY A 754 -30.95 -10.47 8.05
C GLY A 754 -30.32 -10.80 9.40
N LYS A 755 -29.14 -11.44 9.38
CA LYS A 755 -28.36 -11.76 10.60
C LYS A 755 -27.71 -10.54 11.23
N TYR A 756 -27.36 -9.56 10.39
CA TYR A 756 -26.80 -8.27 10.79
C TYR A 756 -27.24 -7.19 9.78
N SER A 757 -27.08 -5.94 10.14
CA SER A 757 -27.03 -4.81 9.21
C SER A 757 -25.89 -3.86 9.59
N GLU A 758 -25.43 -3.06 8.63
CA GLU A 758 -24.27 -2.18 8.76
C GLU A 758 -24.58 -0.75 8.32
N GLY A 759 -23.80 0.21 8.83
CA GLY A 759 -24.00 1.64 8.58
C GLY A 759 -22.79 2.44 9.06
N GLN A 760 -22.97 3.75 9.28
CA GLN A 760 -21.85 4.64 9.65
C GLN A 760 -22.31 5.92 10.37
N LEU A 761 -21.53 6.35 11.36
CA LEU A 761 -21.63 7.64 12.02
C LEU A 761 -20.48 8.53 11.55
N CYS A 762 -20.75 9.80 11.24
CA CYS A 762 -19.74 10.78 10.82
C CYS A 762 -19.90 12.09 11.61
N TRP A 763 -18.82 12.53 12.25
CA TRP A 763 -18.68 13.91 12.72
C TRP A 763 -18.00 14.74 11.64
N ILE A 764 -18.65 15.79 11.17
CA ILE A 764 -18.23 16.58 10.01
C ILE A 764 -17.99 18.04 10.41
N SER A 765 -16.78 18.54 10.17
CA SER A 765 -16.43 19.96 10.20
C SER A 765 -16.18 20.49 8.78
N ASN A 766 -15.80 21.77 8.65
CA ASN A 766 -15.44 22.35 7.34
C ASN A 766 -14.18 21.72 6.71
N LYS A 767 -13.39 20.97 7.48
CA LYS A 767 -12.07 20.43 7.10
C LYS A 767 -11.96 18.92 7.30
N HIS A 768 -12.67 18.36 8.28
CA HIS A 768 -12.49 16.98 8.75
C HIS A 768 -13.78 16.18 8.66
N VAL A 769 -13.66 14.89 8.33
CA VAL A 769 -14.74 13.91 8.45
C VAL A 769 -14.21 12.76 9.30
N VAL A 770 -14.73 12.65 10.53
CA VAL A 770 -14.36 11.61 11.50
C VAL A 770 -15.43 10.54 11.44
N ARG A 771 -15.10 9.41 10.80
CA ARG A 771 -16.04 8.34 10.48
C ARG A 771 -15.89 7.14 11.42
N SER A 772 -17.02 6.57 11.84
CA SER A 772 -17.08 5.33 12.61
C SER A 772 -18.03 4.34 11.92
N PRO A 773 -17.57 3.13 11.51
CA PRO A 773 -18.45 2.08 11.02
C PRO A 773 -19.37 1.58 12.14
N ILE A 774 -20.59 1.20 11.76
CA ILE A 774 -21.62 0.62 12.62
C ILE A 774 -21.91 -0.80 12.16
N SER A 775 -21.99 -1.74 13.10
CA SER A 775 -22.57 -3.08 12.90
C SER A 775 -23.66 -3.33 13.93
N VAL A 776 -24.78 -3.92 13.50
CA VAL A 776 -25.91 -4.32 14.36
C VAL A 776 -26.24 -5.79 14.12
N THR A 777 -26.35 -6.58 15.18
CA THR A 777 -26.72 -8.02 15.15
C THR A 777 -28.01 -8.27 15.94
N PHE A 778 -28.75 -9.36 15.62
CA PHE A 778 -30.13 -9.59 16.07
C PHE A 778 -30.39 -10.99 16.67
#